data_AF-A0A0R3U872-F1
#
_entry.id   AF-A0A0R3U872-F1
#
_cell.length_a   1.000
_cell.length_b   1.000
_cell.length_c   1.000
_cell.angle_alpha   90.00
_cell.angle_beta   90.00
_cell.angle_gamma   90.00
#
_symmetry.space_group_name_H-M   'P 1'
#
loop_
_entity.id
_entity.type
_entity.pdbx_description
1 polymer ?
#
loop_
_entity_poly.entity_id
_entity_poly.type
_entity_poly.pdbx_seq_one_letter_code
_entity_poly.pdbx_strand_id
1 'polypeptide(L)'
;MEIERGNILVAARFVVRELLDYVSTHQLAVVNYDVECENSTNLSTITSRLLCIIECGICHGLAPAAARSSKPVTSIPLPNPWPIISHANIGCRSLVDSVCLFDDIKTGLGRTRLWIRHALMSNQLGVFVRSLVEQKDAKNIPSYYFNFTIDDSPTKPSKHLSISDVYKSGSLLTSDEGVNFAHLLCGLSVIDFCFVLKDNLASLDRPLDVIDYRPCIRPLVDASSPCEPPSQTELEARLSAVIEQKTYLEETLSTTQSRVEKLTADLADVTNQKAALESSNADYAAKVSELENRNSRLSNLLVKQSREVQNDLELVRETFKHSNLSLDNQNSELEKRLAEENKRRLEAEEALVKESEARADLEAKLALLQVTHSDNEGFLAEQRRQNADLVALNREFSLKLSNVTGELEASHKLTTDLQEKIEGMSTVIGTMDERFTELKESKCAMEQALREAIDRANRADRLCVQLQTDLQANQEFTQNLQAQLDEVCTDYASVAALQENLDRKSQTLRERDAIIAELQTRCSEQEAGLAEMAAQVQSAQLRADRVTEQLRHLQTAQWKHDGEVHACTQCATPFSIARRKVRSWVVWNPTVASFGPPGGGGKGGTSRVVHPLANPPRTPTILENLYWLGRNRCIEVL
;
A
#
# COMPACT_ATOMS: atom_id res chain seq x y z
N MET A 1 -98.93 47.13 4.89
CA MET A 1 -97.88 47.05 3.85
C MET A 1 -98.15 48.05 2.73
N GLU A 2 -99.14 47.84 1.86
CA GLU A 2 -99.37 48.69 0.67
C GLU A 2 -99.59 50.18 0.98
N ILE A 3 -100.53 50.51 1.88
CA ILE A 3 -100.76 51.89 2.33
C ILE A 3 -99.50 52.49 2.98
N GLU A 4 -98.69 51.68 3.66
CA GLU A 4 -97.46 52.12 4.33
C GLU A 4 -96.35 52.41 3.30
N ARG A 5 -96.19 51.59 2.25
CA ARG A 5 -95.31 51.89 1.11
C ARG A 5 -95.72 53.20 0.44
N GLY A 6 -97.02 53.38 0.17
CA GLY A 6 -97.57 54.60 -0.41
C GLY A 6 -97.28 55.83 0.45
N ASN A 7 -97.52 55.75 1.76
CA ASN A 7 -97.25 56.83 2.71
C ASN A 7 -95.75 57.18 2.78
N ILE A 8 -94.85 56.19 2.85
CA ILE A 8 -93.39 56.41 2.84
C ILE A 8 -92.96 57.08 1.52
N LEU A 9 -93.49 56.64 0.38
CA LEU A 9 -93.16 57.22 -0.93
C LEU A 9 -93.67 58.66 -1.07
N VAL A 10 -94.87 58.97 -0.55
CA VAL A 10 -95.41 60.34 -0.48
C VAL A 10 -94.57 61.22 0.45
N ALA A 11 -94.19 60.73 1.63
CA ALA A 11 -93.35 61.46 2.57
C ALA A 11 -91.93 61.70 2.00
N ALA A 12 -91.35 60.70 1.33
CA ALA A 12 -90.07 60.82 0.62
C ALA A 12 -90.14 61.88 -0.49
N ARG A 13 -91.18 61.83 -1.34
CA ARG A 13 -91.40 62.83 -2.39
C ARG A 13 -91.61 64.23 -1.80
N PHE A 14 -92.31 64.34 -0.66
CA PHE A 14 -92.50 65.62 0.04
C PHE A 14 -91.18 66.17 0.56
N VAL A 15 -90.42 65.40 1.35
CA VAL A 15 -89.20 65.88 2.01
C VAL A 15 -88.04 66.11 1.03
N VAL A 16 -87.91 65.30 -0.02
CA VAL A 16 -86.91 65.53 -1.08
C VAL A 16 -87.19 66.85 -1.81
N ARG A 17 -88.46 67.13 -2.14
CA ARG A 17 -88.84 68.42 -2.73
C ARG A 17 -88.67 69.57 -1.73
N GLU A 18 -89.12 69.43 -0.50
CA GLU A 18 -88.97 70.43 0.57
C GLU A 18 -87.49 70.81 0.79
N LEU A 19 -86.58 69.83 0.73
CA LEU A 19 -85.14 70.06 0.82
C LEU A 19 -84.58 70.74 -0.44
N LEU A 20 -84.94 70.28 -1.65
CA LEU A 20 -84.51 70.90 -2.91
C LEU A 20 -85.00 72.34 -3.06
N ASP A 21 -86.26 72.60 -2.72
CA ASP A 21 -86.87 73.93 -2.69
C ASP A 21 -86.13 74.82 -1.66
N TYR A 22 -85.83 74.29 -0.46
CA TYR A 22 -85.10 75.02 0.57
C TYR A 22 -83.66 75.36 0.15
N VAL A 23 -82.91 74.38 -0.37
CA VAL A 23 -81.53 74.54 -0.87
C VAL A 23 -81.48 75.55 -2.02
N SER A 24 -82.43 75.47 -2.96
CA SER A 24 -82.53 76.41 -4.08
C SER A 24 -82.88 77.83 -3.62
N THR A 25 -83.82 77.97 -2.67
CA THR A 25 -84.27 79.27 -2.13
C THR A 25 -83.16 79.98 -1.35
N HIS A 26 -82.34 79.22 -0.61
CA HIS A 26 -81.26 79.76 0.24
C HIS A 26 -79.87 79.70 -0.43
N GLN A 27 -79.77 79.25 -1.68
CA GLN A 27 -78.53 79.10 -2.47
C GLN A 27 -77.42 78.35 -1.72
N LEU A 28 -77.78 77.26 -1.03
CA LEU A 28 -76.85 76.49 -0.22
C LEU A 28 -75.99 75.58 -1.10
N ALA A 29 -74.67 75.82 -1.11
CA ALA A 29 -73.72 74.96 -1.81
C ALA A 29 -73.53 73.60 -1.13
N VAL A 30 -73.63 73.54 0.20
CA VAL A 30 -73.47 72.31 1.00
C VAL A 30 -74.49 72.28 2.13
N VAL A 31 -75.17 71.14 2.32
CA VAL A 31 -76.03 70.89 3.48
C VAL A 31 -75.17 70.36 4.63
N ASN A 32 -74.72 71.29 5.47
CA ASN A 32 -74.04 70.98 6.74
C ASN A 32 -75.06 70.53 7.78
N TYR A 33 -74.82 69.38 8.42
CA TYR A 33 -75.66 68.83 9.48
C TYR A 33 -74.81 68.34 10.67
N ASP A 34 -75.06 68.91 11.84
CA ASP A 34 -74.50 68.50 13.13
C ASP A 34 -75.64 67.93 14.00
N VAL A 35 -75.41 66.74 14.58
CA VAL A 35 -76.38 66.01 15.41
C VAL A 35 -76.64 66.72 16.76
N GLU A 36 -75.70 67.55 17.22
CA GLU A 36 -75.70 68.13 18.57
C GLU A 36 -75.98 69.64 18.58
N CYS A 37 -76.29 70.25 17.44
CA CYS A 37 -76.57 71.68 17.39
C CYS A 37 -77.97 72.00 17.94
N GLU A 38 -78.03 72.58 19.15
CA GLU A 38 -79.28 72.94 19.85
C GLU A 38 -80.16 73.93 19.06
N ASN A 39 -79.56 74.69 18.13
CA ASN A 39 -80.28 75.57 17.21
C ASN A 39 -80.89 74.76 16.04
N SER A 40 -82.09 74.22 16.27
CA SER A 40 -82.86 73.46 15.28
C SER A 40 -83.35 74.30 14.09
N THR A 41 -82.46 74.56 13.14
CA THR A 41 -82.80 75.20 11.88
C THR A 41 -83.85 74.40 11.11
N ASN A 42 -84.63 75.07 10.24
CA ASN A 42 -85.56 74.41 9.33
C ASN A 42 -84.82 73.37 8.46
N LEU A 43 -83.60 73.68 7.99
CA LEU A 43 -82.73 72.74 7.27
C LEU A 43 -82.39 71.49 8.09
N SER A 44 -82.02 71.63 9.37
CA SER A 44 -81.77 70.49 10.26
C SER A 44 -83.04 69.65 10.44
N THR A 45 -84.18 70.30 10.63
CA THR A 45 -85.49 69.61 10.77
C THR A 45 -85.87 68.84 9.51
N ILE A 46 -85.67 69.41 8.32
CA ILE A 46 -85.92 68.75 7.02
C ILE A 46 -84.93 67.58 6.81
N THR A 47 -83.63 67.79 7.09
CA THR A 47 -82.57 66.78 6.91
C THR A 47 -82.74 65.61 7.86
N SER A 48 -83.10 65.86 9.12
CA SER A 48 -83.44 64.82 10.10
C SER A 48 -84.66 64.00 9.66
N ARG A 49 -85.72 64.67 9.18
CA ARG A 49 -86.91 64.01 8.61
C ARG A 49 -86.57 63.16 7.38
N LEU A 50 -85.69 63.65 6.50
CA LEU A 50 -85.19 62.90 5.34
C LEU A 50 -84.42 61.64 5.77
N LEU A 51 -83.49 61.75 6.71
CA LEU A 51 -82.73 60.61 7.23
C LEU A 51 -83.65 59.55 7.87
N CYS A 52 -84.65 59.97 8.64
CA CYS A 52 -85.68 59.10 9.19
C CYS A 52 -86.49 58.38 8.08
N ILE A 53 -86.96 59.12 7.07
CA ILE A 53 -87.72 58.53 5.95
C ILE A 53 -86.89 57.55 5.11
N ILE A 54 -85.59 57.84 4.89
CA ILE A 54 -84.65 56.91 4.25
C ILE A 54 -84.52 55.62 5.07
N GLU A 55 -84.29 55.75 6.38
CA GLU A 55 -84.10 54.62 7.28
C GLU A 55 -85.36 53.75 7.38
N CYS A 56 -86.53 54.35 7.60
CA CYS A 56 -87.81 53.65 7.62
C CYS A 56 -88.10 52.96 6.28
N GLY A 57 -87.75 53.58 5.14
CA GLY A 57 -87.92 52.97 3.82
C GLY A 57 -87.03 51.73 3.62
N ILE A 58 -85.77 51.78 4.07
CA ILE A 58 -84.85 50.63 4.05
C ILE A 58 -85.32 49.54 5.04
N CYS A 59 -85.89 49.90 6.19
CA CYS A 59 -86.38 48.95 7.20
C CYS A 59 -87.78 48.38 6.91
N HIS A 60 -88.55 48.94 5.96
CA HIS A 60 -89.97 48.62 5.79
C HIS A 60 -90.20 47.14 5.46
N GLY A 61 -90.77 46.40 6.41
CA GLY A 61 -91.13 44.99 6.25
C GLY A 61 -89.97 44.01 6.42
N LEU A 62 -88.79 44.49 6.85
CA LEU A 62 -87.68 43.65 7.31
C LEU A 62 -88.09 42.86 8.56
N ALA A 63 -87.75 41.57 8.62
CA ALA A 63 -87.95 40.76 9.83
C ALA A 63 -86.99 41.20 10.96
N PRO A 64 -87.47 41.46 12.19
CA PRO A 64 -86.58 41.69 13.33
C PRO A 64 -85.79 40.43 13.64
N ALA A 65 -84.46 40.54 13.78
CA ALA A 65 -83.62 39.39 14.10
C ALA A 65 -83.90 38.90 15.53
N ALA A 66 -84.32 37.64 15.67
CA ALA A 66 -84.62 37.04 16.97
C ALA A 66 -83.35 37.01 17.86
N ALA A 67 -83.37 37.76 18.95
CA ALA A 67 -82.19 38.00 19.78
C ALA A 67 -81.69 36.71 20.46
N ARG A 68 -80.46 36.29 20.16
CA ARG A 68 -79.79 35.15 20.82
C ARG A 68 -79.33 35.51 22.25
N SER A 69 -80.27 35.63 23.19
CA SER A 69 -79.98 35.93 24.60
C SER A 69 -81.02 35.31 25.53
N SER A 70 -80.58 34.46 26.47
CA SER A 70 -81.40 33.84 27.51
C SER A 70 -81.68 34.75 28.72
N LYS A 71 -81.76 36.07 28.49
CA LYS A 71 -82.11 37.08 29.49
C LYS A 71 -83.34 37.89 29.02
N PRO A 72 -84.26 38.27 29.91
CA PRO A 72 -85.39 39.13 29.57
C PRO A 72 -84.89 40.56 29.29
N VAL A 73 -84.63 40.88 28.02
CA VAL A 73 -84.25 42.23 27.61
C VAL A 73 -85.52 43.03 27.33
N THR A 74 -85.71 44.15 28.02
CA THR A 74 -86.88 45.03 27.90
C THR A 74 -86.86 45.94 26.67
N SER A 75 -86.02 45.66 25.68
CA SER A 75 -85.90 46.41 24.42
C SER A 75 -86.59 45.67 23.28
N ILE A 76 -87.44 46.37 22.52
CA ILE A 76 -88.04 45.89 21.28
C ILE A 76 -86.93 45.44 20.30
N PRO A 77 -87.03 44.26 19.67
CA PRO A 77 -86.05 43.82 18.67
C PRO A 77 -85.96 44.80 17.50
N LEU A 78 -84.80 45.43 17.32
CA LEU A 78 -84.58 46.41 16.26
C LEU A 78 -84.41 45.73 14.89
N PRO A 79 -84.96 46.31 13.79
CA PRO A 79 -84.63 45.89 12.44
C PRO A 79 -83.12 45.98 12.21
N ASN A 80 -82.54 44.97 11.55
CA ASN A 80 -81.10 44.90 11.29
C ASN A 80 -80.81 44.86 9.78
N PRO A 81 -80.87 46.01 9.07
CA PRO A 81 -80.59 46.08 7.64
C PRO A 81 -79.09 45.92 7.29
N TRP A 82 -78.18 45.98 8.27
CA TRP A 82 -76.73 45.96 8.01
C TRP A 82 -76.23 44.77 7.19
N PRO A 83 -76.63 43.50 7.45
CA PRO A 83 -76.12 42.36 6.69
C PRO A 83 -76.62 42.30 5.24
N ILE A 84 -77.70 43.03 4.91
CA ILE A 84 -78.12 43.23 3.52
C ILE A 84 -77.13 44.18 2.84
N ILE A 85 -76.87 45.34 3.45
CA ILE A 85 -76.00 46.38 2.89
C ILE A 85 -74.55 45.91 2.78
N SER A 86 -74.03 45.19 3.79
CA SER A 86 -72.63 44.75 3.83
C SER A 86 -72.32 43.56 2.90
N HIS A 87 -73.33 42.85 2.40
CA HIS A 87 -73.14 41.68 1.52
C HIS A 87 -73.80 41.80 0.14
N ALA A 88 -74.65 42.80 -0.12
CA ALA A 88 -75.17 43.05 -1.46
C ALA A 88 -74.09 43.61 -2.40
N ASN A 89 -74.09 43.21 -3.67
CA ASN A 89 -73.05 43.54 -4.64
C ASN A 89 -73.28 44.91 -5.30
N ILE A 90 -73.48 45.94 -4.48
CA ILE A 90 -73.94 47.29 -4.88
C ILE A 90 -72.80 48.30 -5.07
N GLY A 91 -71.56 47.83 -5.25
CA GLY A 91 -70.38 48.66 -5.50
C GLY A 91 -69.86 49.47 -4.29
N CYS A 92 -70.64 49.67 -3.23
CA CYS A 92 -70.30 50.52 -2.09
C CYS A 92 -69.23 49.95 -1.12
N ARG A 93 -68.40 48.99 -1.54
CA ARG A 93 -67.55 48.21 -0.62
C ARG A 93 -66.60 49.07 0.23
N SER A 94 -65.98 50.09 -0.36
CA SER A 94 -65.13 51.04 0.38
C SER A 94 -65.87 51.83 1.47
N LEU A 95 -67.17 52.08 1.30
CA LEU A 95 -68.03 52.73 2.30
C LEU A 95 -68.44 51.74 3.39
N VAL A 96 -68.68 50.48 3.06
CA VAL A 96 -68.92 49.40 4.03
C VAL A 96 -67.67 49.16 4.89
N ASP A 97 -66.51 49.04 4.26
CA ASP A 97 -65.22 48.86 4.93
C ASP A 97 -64.92 50.08 5.84
N SER A 98 -65.21 51.31 5.38
CA SER A 98 -65.08 52.54 6.19
C SER A 98 -66.03 52.57 7.40
N VAL A 99 -67.26 52.06 7.28
CA VAL A 99 -68.23 52.01 8.39
C VAL A 99 -67.84 50.94 9.42
N CYS A 100 -67.19 49.86 8.99
CA CYS A 100 -66.66 48.82 9.87
C CYS A 100 -65.48 49.26 10.75
N LEU A 101 -64.87 50.44 10.50
CA LEU A 101 -63.79 50.98 11.34
C LEU A 101 -64.27 51.67 12.63
N PHE A 102 -65.58 51.92 12.78
CA PHE A 102 -66.14 52.65 13.91
C PHE A 102 -66.72 51.70 14.98
N ASP A 103 -65.86 51.23 15.88
CA ASP A 103 -66.21 50.27 16.95
C ASP A 103 -67.23 50.81 17.98
N ASP A 104 -67.41 52.14 18.08
CA ASP A 104 -68.40 52.77 18.95
C ASP A 104 -69.84 52.35 18.62
N ILE A 105 -70.11 51.96 17.37
CA ILE A 105 -71.44 51.64 16.85
C ILE A 105 -71.72 50.15 16.96
N LYS A 106 -72.62 49.80 17.87
CA LYS A 106 -72.88 48.43 18.36
C LYS A 106 -74.10 47.79 17.71
N THR A 107 -75.03 48.58 17.16
CA THR A 107 -76.20 48.06 16.42
C THR A 107 -75.99 48.12 14.90
N GLY A 108 -76.53 47.15 14.17
CA GLY A 108 -76.55 47.22 12.70
C GLY A 108 -77.45 48.35 12.16
N LEU A 109 -78.43 48.80 12.95
CA LEU A 109 -79.23 49.99 12.62
C LEU A 109 -78.34 51.25 12.66
N GLY A 110 -77.56 51.43 13.73
CA GLY A 110 -76.55 52.49 13.84
C GLY A 110 -75.50 52.45 12.72
N ARG A 111 -75.01 51.26 12.35
CA ARG A 111 -74.07 51.11 11.21
C ARG A 111 -74.72 51.49 9.87
N THR A 112 -75.99 51.15 9.70
CA THR A 112 -76.80 51.59 8.55
C THR A 112 -77.01 53.10 8.55
N ARG A 113 -77.25 53.73 9.70
CA ARG A 113 -77.34 55.19 9.86
C ARG A 113 -76.04 55.92 9.52
N LEU A 114 -74.89 55.34 9.85
CA LEU A 114 -73.60 55.87 9.44
C LEU A 114 -73.41 55.69 7.92
N TRP A 115 -73.71 54.51 7.38
CA TRP A 115 -73.63 54.23 5.94
C TRP A 115 -74.54 55.15 5.11
N ILE A 116 -75.77 55.43 5.54
CA ILE A 116 -76.66 56.40 4.87
C ILE A 116 -76.01 57.79 4.80
N ARG A 117 -75.37 58.25 5.89
CA ARG A 117 -74.65 59.53 5.92
C ARG A 117 -73.45 59.53 4.98
N HIS A 118 -72.62 58.50 5.00
CA HIS A 118 -71.48 58.37 4.09
C HIS A 118 -71.92 58.26 2.61
N ALA A 119 -72.99 57.54 2.32
CA ALA A 119 -73.56 57.40 0.98
C ALA A 119 -74.18 58.70 0.45
N LEU A 120 -74.71 59.55 1.34
CA LEU A 120 -75.13 60.91 1.02
C LEU A 120 -73.95 61.86 0.81
N MET A 121 -72.89 61.81 1.64
CA MET A 121 -71.66 62.61 1.42
C MET A 121 -70.90 62.22 0.14
N SER A 122 -71.11 60.99 -0.37
CA SER A 122 -70.60 60.57 -1.67
C SER A 122 -71.56 60.83 -2.83
N ASN A 123 -72.72 61.47 -2.61
CA ASN A 123 -73.82 61.73 -3.56
C ASN A 123 -74.37 60.47 -4.28
N GLN A 124 -74.14 59.27 -3.75
CA GLN A 124 -74.41 57.98 -4.43
C GLN A 124 -75.50 57.12 -3.76
N LEU A 125 -76.11 57.57 -2.65
CA LEU A 125 -77.17 56.83 -1.94
C LEU A 125 -78.25 56.27 -2.87
N GLY A 126 -78.80 57.10 -3.77
CA GLY A 126 -79.85 56.68 -4.69
C GLY A 126 -79.41 55.59 -5.67
N VAL A 127 -78.12 55.57 -6.06
CA VAL A 127 -77.55 54.52 -6.92
C VAL A 127 -77.41 53.22 -6.13
N PHE A 128 -76.89 53.26 -4.90
CA PHE A 128 -76.77 52.07 -4.05
C PHE A 128 -78.14 51.46 -3.71
N VAL A 129 -79.15 52.30 -3.38
CA VAL A 129 -80.51 51.83 -3.12
C VAL A 129 -81.19 51.30 -4.39
N ARG A 130 -80.92 51.87 -5.57
CA ARG A 130 -81.37 51.28 -6.84
C ARG A 130 -80.78 49.87 -7.01
N SER A 131 -79.46 49.71 -6.84
CA SER A 131 -78.80 48.40 -6.99
C SER A 131 -79.27 47.37 -5.94
N LEU A 132 -79.71 47.78 -4.76
CA LEU A 132 -80.38 46.88 -3.80
C LEU A 132 -81.72 46.35 -4.35
N VAL A 133 -82.53 47.20 -4.98
CA VAL A 133 -83.83 46.80 -5.56
C VAL A 133 -83.65 45.97 -6.84
N GLU A 134 -82.67 46.31 -7.68
CA GLU A 134 -82.32 45.56 -8.90
C GLU A 134 -81.75 44.16 -8.59
N GLN A 135 -80.96 44.02 -7.52
CA GLN A 135 -80.38 42.75 -7.08
C GLN A 135 -81.26 42.00 -6.06
N LYS A 136 -82.58 42.30 -5.98
CA LYS A 136 -83.42 41.79 -4.89
C LYS A 136 -83.44 40.26 -4.76
N ASP A 137 -83.33 39.54 -5.88
CA ASP A 137 -83.34 38.07 -5.92
C ASP A 137 -81.93 37.43 -5.85
N ALA A 138 -80.87 38.23 -5.73
CA ALA A 138 -79.48 37.76 -5.71
C ALA A 138 -79.10 37.17 -4.34
N LYS A 139 -78.77 35.88 -4.29
CA LYS A 139 -78.45 35.13 -3.05
C LYS A 139 -77.03 35.39 -2.52
N ASN A 140 -76.79 36.60 -2.02
CA ASN A 140 -75.49 37.01 -1.48
C ASN A 140 -75.43 36.97 0.05
N ILE A 141 -76.56 37.15 0.76
CA ILE A 141 -76.60 37.45 2.20
C ILE A 141 -76.45 36.17 3.03
N PRO A 142 -75.44 36.00 3.90
CA PRO A 142 -75.27 34.76 4.66
C PRO A 142 -76.45 34.48 5.62
N SER A 143 -77.02 33.27 5.58
CA SER A 143 -78.27 32.96 6.29
C SER A 143 -78.16 32.97 7.82
N TYR A 144 -76.95 32.88 8.38
CA TYR A 144 -76.70 32.90 9.83
C TYR A 144 -77.00 34.25 10.50
N TYR A 145 -77.18 35.35 9.73
CA TYR A 145 -77.53 36.66 10.27
C TYR A 145 -79.01 36.80 10.67
N PHE A 146 -79.91 36.10 9.98
CA PHE A 146 -81.36 36.31 10.12
C PHE A 146 -82.11 35.20 10.85
N ASN A 147 -81.45 34.07 11.13
CA ASN A 147 -81.88 33.10 12.14
C ASN A 147 -83.34 32.64 11.99
N PHE A 148 -83.76 32.33 10.75
CA PHE A 148 -85.11 31.84 10.44
C PHE A 148 -85.49 30.68 11.35
N THR A 149 -86.64 30.80 12.00
CA THR A 149 -87.24 29.75 12.82
C THR A 149 -87.56 28.54 11.97
N ILE A 150 -87.37 27.35 12.53
CA ILE A 150 -87.65 26.08 11.86
C ILE A 150 -89.17 25.88 11.88
N ASP A 151 -89.83 26.32 10.81
CA ASP A 151 -91.15 25.82 10.40
C ASP A 151 -90.96 24.67 9.40
N ASP A 152 -91.85 23.67 9.43
CA ASP A 152 -91.66 22.38 8.76
C ASP A 152 -91.71 22.44 7.23
N SER A 153 -90.53 22.62 6.61
CA SER A 153 -90.28 22.36 5.19
C SER A 153 -89.03 21.49 5.00
N PRO A 154 -89.08 20.41 4.18
CA PRO A 154 -87.96 19.48 4.02
C PRO A 154 -86.77 20.05 3.20
N THR A 155 -86.84 21.30 2.76
CA THR A 155 -85.78 21.95 1.97
C THR A 155 -84.66 22.51 2.86
N LYS A 156 -83.53 21.79 2.88
CA LYS A 156 -82.25 22.20 3.47
C LYS A 156 -81.94 23.71 3.22
N PRO A 157 -81.75 24.53 4.27
CA PRO A 157 -81.68 25.98 4.10
C PRO A 157 -80.48 26.40 3.24
N SER A 158 -80.69 27.37 2.35
CA SER A 158 -79.63 27.93 1.53
C SER A 158 -78.58 28.62 2.42
N LYS A 159 -77.28 28.42 2.11
CA LYS A 159 -76.19 29.11 2.84
C LYS A 159 -76.26 30.63 2.70
N HIS A 160 -76.83 31.10 1.58
CA HIS A 160 -77.09 32.51 1.31
C HIS A 160 -78.56 32.72 0.95
N LEU A 161 -79.08 33.87 1.37
CA LEU A 161 -80.42 34.39 1.15
C LEU A 161 -80.36 35.54 0.12
N SER A 162 -81.46 35.75 -0.57
CA SER A 162 -81.74 36.97 -1.33
C SER A 162 -82.38 38.05 -0.45
N ILE A 163 -82.51 39.27 -0.97
CA ILE A 163 -83.26 40.34 -0.29
C ILE A 163 -84.75 39.99 -0.28
N SER A 164 -85.26 39.37 -1.36
CA SER A 164 -86.61 38.81 -1.46
C SER A 164 -86.91 37.72 -0.41
N ASP A 165 -85.91 36.98 0.07
CA ASP A 165 -86.08 36.01 1.17
C ASP A 165 -86.09 36.68 2.57
N VAL A 166 -85.42 37.83 2.73
CA VAL A 166 -85.17 38.50 4.02
C VAL A 166 -86.25 39.53 4.37
N TYR A 167 -86.93 40.09 3.37
CA TYR A 167 -88.03 41.04 3.50
C TYR A 167 -89.38 40.35 3.28
N LYS A 168 -90.41 40.77 4.02
CA LYS A 168 -91.78 40.24 3.83
C LYS A 168 -92.33 40.61 2.45
N SER A 169 -93.14 39.74 1.86
CA SER A 169 -93.81 39.97 0.57
C SER A 169 -94.60 41.30 0.58
N GLY A 170 -94.32 42.18 -0.38
CA GLY A 170 -94.89 43.53 -0.41
C GLY A 170 -94.17 44.56 0.48
N SER A 171 -92.91 44.32 0.85
CA SER A 171 -91.99 45.32 1.42
C SER A 171 -91.59 46.36 0.38
N LEU A 172 -91.07 47.51 0.82
CA LEU A 172 -90.74 48.62 -0.09
C LEU A 172 -89.60 48.23 -1.06
N LEU A 173 -88.52 47.62 -0.57
CA LEU A 173 -87.38 47.24 -1.43
C LEU A 173 -87.65 46.04 -2.36
N THR A 174 -88.73 45.28 -2.15
CA THR A 174 -89.09 44.13 -3.00
C THR A 174 -90.19 44.45 -4.01
N SER A 175 -90.90 45.56 -3.86
CA SER A 175 -91.98 46.02 -4.74
C SER A 175 -91.55 47.12 -5.72
N ASP A 176 -92.43 47.43 -6.68
CA ASP A 176 -92.15 48.42 -7.73
C ASP A 176 -92.15 49.86 -7.21
N GLU A 177 -92.79 50.13 -6.06
CA GLU A 177 -92.61 51.39 -5.33
C GLU A 177 -91.18 51.57 -4.80
N GLY A 178 -90.42 50.48 -4.60
CA GLY A 178 -89.00 50.52 -4.27
C GLY A 178 -88.14 51.15 -5.35
N VAL A 179 -88.44 50.87 -6.62
CA VAL A 179 -87.77 51.49 -7.78
C VAL A 179 -88.05 53.00 -7.80
N ASN A 180 -89.30 53.39 -7.53
CA ASN A 180 -89.71 54.79 -7.42
C ASN A 180 -89.05 55.50 -6.21
N PHE A 181 -88.92 54.82 -5.07
CA PHE A 181 -88.21 55.31 -3.89
C PHE A 181 -86.72 55.52 -4.18
N ALA A 182 -86.05 54.55 -4.80
CA ALA A 182 -84.66 54.68 -5.25
C ALA A 182 -84.46 55.82 -6.26
N HIS A 183 -85.43 56.04 -7.17
CA HIS A 183 -85.42 57.17 -8.09
C HIS A 183 -85.57 58.52 -7.38
N LEU A 184 -86.45 58.64 -6.38
CA LEU A 184 -86.55 59.84 -5.54
C LEU A 184 -85.24 60.14 -4.80
N LEU A 185 -84.56 59.11 -4.27
CA LEU A 185 -83.25 59.28 -3.63
C LEU A 185 -82.11 59.62 -4.60
N CYS A 186 -82.26 59.34 -5.90
CA CYS A 186 -81.34 59.87 -6.91
C CYS A 186 -81.52 61.37 -7.15
N GLY A 187 -82.70 61.94 -6.84
CA GLY A 187 -82.92 63.39 -6.87
C GLY A 187 -82.10 64.16 -5.83
N LEU A 188 -81.45 63.46 -4.87
CA LEU A 188 -80.58 64.05 -3.86
C LEU A 188 -79.11 64.16 -4.29
N SER A 189 -78.69 63.55 -5.41
CA SER A 189 -77.27 63.59 -5.84
C SER A 189 -76.80 64.95 -6.35
N VAL A 190 -77.71 65.93 -6.47
CA VAL A 190 -77.44 67.33 -6.78
C VAL A 190 -77.20 68.19 -5.54
N ILE A 191 -77.25 67.60 -4.34
CA ILE A 191 -77.03 68.27 -3.05
C ILE A 191 -75.77 67.67 -2.42
N ASP A 192 -74.72 68.46 -2.24
CA ASP A 192 -73.56 68.05 -1.45
C ASP A 192 -73.93 68.05 0.04
N PHE A 193 -73.80 66.89 0.69
CA PHE A 193 -74.03 66.76 2.14
C PHE A 193 -72.70 66.76 2.91
N CYS A 194 -72.72 67.34 4.11
CA CYS A 194 -71.61 67.27 5.06
C CYS A 194 -72.16 66.96 6.46
N PHE A 195 -71.89 65.76 6.97
CA PHE A 195 -72.29 65.36 8.32
C PHE A 195 -71.10 65.48 9.27
N VAL A 196 -71.24 66.30 10.32
CA VAL A 196 -70.21 66.44 11.35
C VAL A 196 -70.29 65.23 12.28
N LEU A 197 -69.34 64.31 12.12
CA LEU A 197 -69.19 63.12 12.96
C LEU A 197 -68.19 63.41 14.09
N LYS A 198 -68.70 63.56 15.32
CA LYS A 198 -67.88 63.75 16.54
C LYS A 198 -67.74 62.45 17.32
N ASP A 199 -66.89 62.46 18.35
CA ASP A 199 -66.40 61.33 19.17
C ASP A 199 -67.47 60.59 20.03
N ASN A 200 -68.75 60.66 19.66
CA ASN A 200 -69.86 60.00 20.37
C ASN A 200 -70.86 59.36 19.38
N LEU A 201 -70.34 58.50 18.50
CA LEU A 201 -71.12 57.80 17.48
C LEU A 201 -72.14 56.80 18.05
N ALA A 202 -72.02 56.43 19.33
CA ALA A 202 -73.04 55.67 20.07
C ALA A 202 -74.42 56.35 20.07
N SER A 203 -74.48 57.67 19.81
CA SER A 203 -75.74 58.40 19.55
C SER A 203 -76.55 57.87 18.36
N LEU A 204 -75.94 57.12 17.43
CA LEU A 204 -76.61 56.50 16.27
C LEU A 204 -77.32 55.18 16.62
N ASP A 205 -77.00 54.53 17.74
CA ASP A 205 -77.60 53.24 18.18
C ASP A 205 -79.00 53.38 18.82
N ARG A 206 -79.65 54.54 18.68
CA ARG A 206 -81.04 54.78 19.14
C ARG A 206 -82.05 53.88 18.40
N PRO A 207 -83.26 53.65 18.94
CA PRO A 207 -84.33 52.97 18.21
C PRO A 207 -84.70 53.63 16.86
N LEU A 208 -85.50 52.92 16.06
CA LEU A 208 -86.08 53.45 14.82
C LEU A 208 -87.13 54.52 15.15
N ASP A 209 -87.00 55.71 14.59
CA ASP A 209 -87.96 56.80 14.76
C ASP A 209 -89.21 56.60 13.87
N VAL A 210 -90.32 57.27 14.21
CA VAL A 210 -91.57 57.20 13.45
C VAL A 210 -91.71 58.43 12.54
N ILE A 211 -92.05 58.21 11.26
CA ILE A 211 -92.30 59.29 10.30
C ILE A 211 -93.52 60.12 10.73
N ASP A 212 -93.33 61.43 10.89
CA ASP A 212 -94.41 62.38 11.09
C ASP A 212 -95.04 62.82 9.75
N TYR A 213 -96.23 62.31 9.46
CA TYR A 213 -96.98 62.62 8.25
C TYR A 213 -97.79 63.93 8.31
N ARG A 214 -97.86 64.61 9.46
CA ARG A 214 -98.67 65.84 9.64
C ARG A 214 -98.39 66.96 8.60
N PRO A 215 -97.15 67.17 8.10
CA PRO A 215 -96.90 68.16 7.04
C PRO A 215 -97.59 67.90 5.69
N CYS A 216 -98.16 66.70 5.46
CA CYS A 216 -98.57 66.22 4.14
C CYS A 216 -100.07 66.38 3.80
N ILE A 217 -100.91 67.04 4.63
CA ILE A 217 -102.39 66.99 4.54
C ILE A 217 -103.04 68.41 4.57
N ARG A 218 -104.07 68.70 3.74
CA ARG A 218 -104.86 69.97 3.69
C ARG A 218 -106.34 69.78 3.21
N PRO A 219 -107.34 70.65 3.55
CA PRO A 219 -108.80 70.51 3.22
C PRO A 219 -109.47 71.68 2.40
N LEU A 220 -110.77 71.57 2.01
CA LEU A 220 -111.60 72.50 1.15
C LEU A 220 -113.13 72.58 1.54
N VAL A 221 -113.92 73.61 1.10
CA VAL A 221 -115.38 73.92 1.43
C VAL A 221 -116.15 74.81 0.37
N ASP A 222 -117.52 74.80 0.27
CA ASP A 222 -118.46 75.55 -0.67
C ASP A 222 -119.86 76.07 -0.07
N ALA A 223 -120.80 76.77 -0.80
CA ALA A 223 -122.09 77.41 -0.29
C ALA A 223 -123.32 77.71 -1.30
N SER A 224 -124.57 78.12 -0.86
CA SER A 224 -125.86 78.35 -1.68
C SER A 224 -127.14 79.10 -1.05
N SER A 225 -128.25 79.52 -1.78
CA SER A 225 -129.62 80.06 -1.26
C SER A 225 -130.84 80.46 -2.27
N PRO A 226 -132.21 80.48 -1.93
CA PRO A 226 -133.46 80.86 -2.78
C PRO A 226 -134.80 81.55 -2.15
N CYS A 227 -135.96 81.93 -2.86
CA CYS A 227 -137.41 82.22 -2.33
C CYS A 227 -138.69 82.56 -3.30
N GLU A 228 -139.91 83.04 -2.83
CA GLU A 228 -141.40 82.90 -3.30
C GLU A 228 -142.49 84.12 -3.46
N PRO A 229 -143.84 83.92 -3.84
CA PRO A 229 -144.95 84.94 -4.17
C PRO A 229 -146.52 84.78 -3.70
N PRO A 230 -147.55 85.68 -4.03
CA PRO A 230 -148.99 85.77 -3.49
C PRO A 230 -150.30 85.97 -4.45
N SER A 231 -151.59 86.27 -3.98
CA SER A 231 -152.93 86.16 -4.74
C SER A 231 -154.32 86.87 -4.28
N GLN A 232 -155.46 86.66 -5.04
CA GLN A 232 -156.94 86.35 -4.69
C GLN A 232 -158.22 87.29 -4.54
N THR A 233 -159.40 86.67 -4.21
CA THR A 233 -160.87 87.07 -4.06
C THR A 233 -161.75 86.97 -5.36
N GLU A 234 -163.06 86.58 -5.52
CA GLU A 234 -164.37 86.27 -4.81
C GLU A 234 -165.39 87.44 -4.53
N LEU A 235 -166.73 87.31 -4.26
CA LEU A 235 -167.59 86.22 -3.68
C LEU A 235 -169.11 86.13 -4.08
N GLU A 236 -169.81 87.22 -4.45
CA GLU A 236 -171.31 87.31 -4.26
C GLU A 236 -172.24 86.50 -5.19
N ALA A 237 -171.74 85.80 -6.22
CA ALA A 237 -172.56 85.14 -7.26
C ALA A 237 -173.40 83.91 -6.80
N ARG A 238 -173.54 83.67 -5.49
CA ARG A 238 -173.89 82.36 -4.92
C ARG A 238 -175.39 82.02 -4.85
N LEU A 239 -176.31 82.97 -4.95
CA LEU A 239 -177.74 82.68 -4.72
C LEU A 239 -178.49 82.17 -5.96
N SER A 240 -178.24 82.74 -7.15
CA SER A 240 -178.84 82.27 -8.41
C SER A 240 -178.42 80.84 -8.77
N ALA A 241 -177.19 80.47 -8.37
CA ALA A 241 -176.60 79.16 -8.61
C ALA A 241 -177.45 77.98 -8.10
N VAL A 242 -178.31 78.17 -7.08
CA VAL A 242 -179.06 77.08 -6.42
C VAL A 242 -180.16 76.48 -7.30
N ILE A 243 -180.78 77.27 -8.18
CA ILE A 243 -181.81 76.75 -9.12
C ILE A 243 -181.14 76.09 -10.32
N GLU A 244 -180.08 76.73 -10.84
CA GLU A 244 -179.18 76.20 -11.87
C GLU A 244 -178.59 74.83 -11.44
N GLN A 245 -178.32 74.67 -10.15
CA GLN A 245 -177.83 73.44 -9.51
C GLN A 245 -178.71 72.21 -9.76
N LYS A 246 -180.05 72.34 -9.82
CA LYS A 246 -180.92 71.18 -10.02
C LYS A 246 -180.84 70.68 -11.46
N THR A 247 -180.93 71.58 -12.45
CA THR A 247 -180.87 71.22 -13.86
C THR A 247 -179.49 70.64 -14.20
N TYR A 248 -178.43 71.26 -13.66
CA TYR A 248 -177.08 70.73 -13.68
C TYR A 248 -177.00 69.31 -13.09
N LEU A 249 -177.63 69.05 -11.93
CA LEU A 249 -177.59 67.71 -11.32
C LEU A 249 -178.20 66.62 -12.22
N GLU A 250 -179.29 66.90 -12.94
CA GLU A 250 -179.91 65.94 -13.85
C GLU A 250 -179.05 65.68 -15.10
N GLU A 251 -178.38 66.69 -15.66
CA GLU A 251 -177.36 66.49 -16.70
C GLU A 251 -176.10 65.78 -16.17
N THR A 252 -175.68 66.04 -14.92
CA THR A 252 -174.55 65.31 -14.31
C THR A 252 -174.89 63.85 -14.08
N LEU A 253 -176.16 63.46 -13.86
CA LEU A 253 -176.52 62.05 -13.73
C LEU A 253 -176.33 61.32 -15.07
N SER A 254 -176.84 61.88 -16.17
CA SER A 254 -176.68 61.29 -17.51
C SER A 254 -175.21 61.28 -17.96
N THR A 255 -174.48 62.38 -17.76
CA THR A 255 -173.06 62.44 -18.13
C THR A 255 -172.17 61.61 -17.21
N THR A 256 -172.51 61.41 -15.93
CA THR A 256 -171.80 60.43 -15.08
C THR A 256 -172.13 58.99 -15.43
N GLN A 257 -173.34 58.66 -15.89
CA GLN A 257 -173.65 57.32 -16.40
C GLN A 257 -172.80 56.98 -17.63
N SER A 258 -172.76 57.84 -18.66
CA SER A 258 -171.90 57.57 -19.83
C SER A 258 -170.40 57.58 -19.49
N ARG A 259 -169.98 58.35 -18.47
CA ARG A 259 -168.62 58.31 -17.94
C ARG A 259 -168.33 57.03 -17.15
N VAL A 260 -169.32 56.45 -16.48
CA VAL A 260 -169.23 55.13 -15.82
C VAL A 260 -169.16 54.02 -16.88
N GLU A 261 -169.98 54.06 -17.92
CA GLU A 261 -169.93 53.12 -19.05
C GLU A 261 -168.59 53.18 -19.78
N LYS A 262 -168.04 54.38 -20.00
CA LYS A 262 -166.69 54.51 -20.53
C LYS A 262 -165.66 53.94 -19.55
N LEU A 263 -165.74 54.26 -18.25
CA LEU A 263 -164.79 53.75 -17.27
C LEU A 263 -164.87 52.23 -17.08
N THR A 264 -166.03 51.58 -17.27
CA THR A 264 -166.13 50.11 -17.26
C THR A 264 -165.57 49.49 -18.54
N ALA A 265 -165.67 50.16 -19.70
CA ALA A 265 -164.98 49.75 -20.91
C ALA A 265 -163.45 49.91 -20.79
N ASP A 266 -162.97 51.08 -20.33
CA ASP A 266 -161.56 51.35 -20.08
C ASP A 266 -160.98 50.35 -19.03
N LEU A 267 -161.75 50.02 -17.97
CA LEU A 267 -161.37 48.99 -17.00
C LEU A 267 -161.31 47.59 -17.62
N ALA A 268 -162.28 47.22 -18.46
CA ALA A 268 -162.27 45.93 -19.14
C ALA A 268 -161.02 45.79 -20.02
N ASP A 269 -160.68 46.83 -20.79
CA ASP A 269 -159.49 46.81 -21.65
C ASP A 269 -158.19 46.77 -20.82
N VAL A 270 -158.10 47.53 -19.73
CA VAL A 270 -156.99 47.43 -18.76
C VAL A 270 -156.88 46.03 -18.13
N THR A 271 -158.01 45.34 -17.84
CA THR A 271 -157.94 43.95 -17.36
C THR A 271 -157.49 42.96 -18.43
N ASN A 272 -157.84 43.17 -19.70
CA ASN A 272 -157.34 42.36 -20.82
C ASN A 272 -155.83 42.57 -21.04
N GLN A 273 -155.38 43.84 -21.04
CA GLN A 273 -153.96 44.19 -21.13
C GLN A 273 -153.17 43.62 -19.94
N LYS A 274 -153.73 43.68 -18.72
CA LYS A 274 -153.14 43.05 -17.53
C LYS A 274 -152.98 41.53 -17.73
N ALA A 275 -154.02 40.82 -18.17
CA ALA A 275 -153.96 39.37 -18.38
C ALA A 275 -152.92 38.98 -19.45
N ALA A 276 -152.79 39.78 -20.53
CA ALA A 276 -151.77 39.58 -21.55
C ALA A 276 -150.34 39.80 -21.00
N LEU A 277 -150.14 40.81 -20.16
CA LEU A 277 -148.86 41.05 -19.48
C LEU A 277 -148.54 39.98 -18.42
N GLU A 278 -149.54 39.44 -17.72
CA GLU A 278 -149.35 38.32 -16.78
C GLU A 278 -148.95 37.04 -17.52
N SER A 279 -149.55 36.75 -18.68
CA SER A 279 -149.11 35.65 -19.56
C SER A 279 -147.68 35.86 -20.07
N SER A 280 -147.36 37.06 -20.58
CA SER A 280 -146.02 37.35 -21.09
C SER A 280 -144.94 37.29 -20.01
N ASN A 281 -145.25 37.75 -18.78
CA ASN A 281 -144.36 37.60 -17.63
C ASN A 281 -144.16 36.13 -17.23
N ALA A 282 -145.17 35.27 -17.38
CA ALA A 282 -145.01 33.84 -17.13
C ALA A 282 -144.05 33.18 -18.16
N ASP A 283 -144.17 33.54 -19.44
CA ASP A 283 -143.25 33.07 -20.50
C ASP A 283 -141.81 33.56 -20.25
N TYR A 284 -141.62 34.83 -19.87
CA TYR A 284 -140.30 35.36 -19.51
C TYR A 284 -139.73 34.70 -18.25
N ALA A 285 -140.55 34.46 -17.22
CA ALA A 285 -140.10 33.77 -16.00
C ALA A 285 -139.68 32.32 -16.28
N ALA A 286 -140.44 31.60 -17.12
CA ALA A 286 -140.06 30.26 -17.60
C ALA A 286 -138.73 30.30 -18.39
N LYS A 287 -138.53 31.33 -19.23
CA LYS A 287 -137.30 31.46 -20.01
C LYS A 287 -136.08 31.85 -19.16
N VAL A 288 -136.26 32.70 -18.15
CA VAL A 288 -135.23 33.00 -17.15
C VAL A 288 -134.84 31.71 -16.42
N SER A 289 -135.81 30.92 -15.95
CA SER A 289 -135.51 29.65 -15.27
C SER A 289 -134.79 28.63 -16.17
N GLU A 290 -135.13 28.55 -17.46
CA GLU A 290 -134.38 27.71 -18.42
C GLU A 290 -132.92 28.20 -18.56
N LEU A 291 -132.71 29.51 -18.65
CA LEU A 291 -131.37 30.11 -18.77
C LEU A 291 -130.56 29.96 -17.48
N GLU A 292 -131.16 30.11 -16.31
CA GLU A 292 -130.55 29.85 -14.99
C GLU A 292 -130.13 28.39 -14.85
N ASN A 293 -131.00 27.44 -15.22
CA ASN A 293 -130.67 26.02 -15.26
C ASN A 293 -129.53 25.72 -16.25
N ARG A 294 -129.56 26.32 -17.44
CA ARG A 294 -128.51 26.15 -18.47
C ARG A 294 -127.17 26.73 -18.02
N ASN A 295 -127.18 27.93 -17.43
CA ASN A 295 -126.00 28.59 -16.88
C ASN A 295 -125.43 27.80 -15.70
N SER A 296 -126.29 27.33 -14.78
CA SER A 296 -125.89 26.43 -13.69
C SER A 296 -125.27 25.13 -14.21
N ARG A 297 -125.79 24.56 -15.29
CA ARG A 297 -125.23 23.34 -15.90
C ARG A 297 -123.87 23.60 -16.59
N LEU A 298 -123.70 24.75 -17.24
CA LEU A 298 -122.42 25.17 -17.83
C LEU A 298 -121.38 25.49 -16.76
N SER A 299 -121.75 26.22 -15.71
CA SER A 299 -120.89 26.50 -14.54
C SER A 299 -120.41 25.21 -13.87
N ASN A 300 -121.31 24.25 -13.63
CA ASN A 300 -120.93 22.93 -13.11
C ASN A 300 -119.99 22.14 -14.04
N LEU A 301 -120.11 22.28 -15.37
CA LEU A 301 -119.19 21.67 -16.32
C LEU A 301 -117.81 22.37 -16.29
N LEU A 302 -117.76 23.69 -16.25
CA LEU A 302 -116.51 24.46 -16.12
C LEU A 302 -115.78 24.17 -14.80
N VAL A 303 -116.52 24.02 -13.68
CA VAL A 303 -115.95 23.62 -12.38
C VAL A 303 -115.39 22.20 -12.41
N LYS A 304 -116.04 21.26 -13.13
CA LYS A 304 -115.49 19.91 -13.35
C LYS A 304 -114.23 19.94 -14.20
N GLN A 305 -114.28 20.58 -15.37
CA GLN A 305 -113.14 20.69 -16.28
C GLN A 305 -111.94 21.39 -15.63
N SER A 306 -112.19 22.42 -14.83
CA SER A 306 -111.15 23.11 -14.04
C SER A 306 -110.52 22.18 -13.00
N ARG A 307 -111.31 21.35 -12.29
CA ARG A 307 -110.80 20.31 -11.38
C ARG A 307 -110.04 19.22 -12.10
N GLU A 308 -110.50 18.77 -13.27
CA GLU A 308 -109.82 17.76 -14.09
C GLU A 308 -108.44 18.28 -14.54
N VAL A 309 -108.38 19.48 -15.14
CA VAL A 309 -107.13 20.15 -15.52
C VAL A 309 -106.21 20.41 -14.31
N GLN A 310 -106.77 20.73 -13.14
CA GLN A 310 -105.98 20.95 -11.93
C GLN A 310 -105.43 19.64 -11.34
N ASN A 311 -106.20 18.53 -11.41
CA ASN A 311 -105.72 17.20 -11.05
C ASN A 311 -104.59 16.73 -11.99
N ASP A 312 -104.74 16.95 -13.30
CA ASP A 312 -103.70 16.63 -14.29
C ASP A 312 -102.43 17.46 -14.04
N LEU A 313 -102.57 18.75 -13.71
CA LEU A 313 -101.44 19.60 -13.30
C LEU A 313 -100.76 19.12 -12.01
N GLU A 314 -101.53 18.63 -11.02
CA GLU A 314 -100.97 18.07 -9.79
C GLU A 314 -100.23 16.75 -10.08
N LEU A 315 -100.79 15.86 -10.91
CA LEU A 315 -100.15 14.62 -11.36
C LEU A 315 -98.85 14.88 -12.15
N VAL A 316 -98.84 15.90 -13.02
CA VAL A 316 -97.63 16.34 -13.74
C VAL A 316 -96.58 16.90 -12.76
N ARG A 317 -97.00 17.64 -11.72
CA ARG A 317 -96.09 18.11 -10.66
C ARG A 317 -95.53 16.96 -9.82
N GLU A 318 -96.35 15.97 -9.46
CA GLU A 318 -95.90 14.81 -8.68
C GLU A 318 -94.95 13.91 -9.47
N THR A 319 -95.25 13.62 -10.74
CA THR A 319 -94.35 12.86 -11.62
C THR A 319 -93.05 13.63 -11.90
N PHE A 320 -93.10 14.95 -12.09
CA PHE A 320 -91.89 15.78 -12.23
C PHE A 320 -91.06 15.83 -10.92
N LYS A 321 -91.70 15.98 -9.75
CA LYS A 321 -91.04 15.86 -8.44
C LYS A 321 -90.37 14.50 -8.27
N HIS A 322 -91.07 13.41 -8.57
CA HIS A 322 -90.53 12.05 -8.44
C HIS A 322 -89.40 11.78 -9.44
N SER A 323 -89.49 12.32 -10.66
CA SER A 323 -88.42 12.24 -11.66
C SER A 323 -87.16 12.98 -11.18
N ASN A 324 -87.32 14.23 -10.71
CA ASN A 324 -86.20 15.01 -10.17
C ASN A 324 -85.61 14.36 -8.92
N LEU A 325 -86.42 13.86 -7.97
CA LEU A 325 -85.93 13.11 -6.82
C LEU A 325 -85.17 11.82 -7.23
N SER A 326 -85.59 11.15 -8.31
CA SER A 326 -84.86 10.01 -8.87
C SER A 326 -83.51 10.44 -9.47
N LEU A 327 -83.47 11.57 -10.18
CA LEU A 327 -82.26 12.13 -10.77
C LEU A 327 -81.30 12.69 -9.70
N ASP A 328 -81.80 13.36 -8.67
CA ASP A 328 -81.01 13.85 -7.53
C ASP A 328 -80.41 12.70 -6.73
N ASN A 329 -81.15 11.61 -6.53
CA ASN A 329 -80.63 10.38 -5.94
C ASN A 329 -79.54 9.74 -6.82
N GLN A 330 -79.75 9.68 -8.15
CA GLN A 330 -78.74 9.17 -9.09
C GLN A 330 -77.49 10.07 -9.16
N ASN A 331 -77.65 11.39 -9.12
CA ASN A 331 -76.55 12.34 -9.07
C ASN A 331 -75.77 12.21 -7.76
N SER A 332 -76.45 12.12 -6.61
CA SER A 332 -75.79 11.89 -5.31
C SER A 332 -75.07 10.53 -5.25
N GLU A 333 -75.63 9.50 -5.89
CA GLU A 333 -74.99 8.18 -6.05
C GLU A 333 -73.74 8.26 -6.94
N LEU A 334 -73.79 9.01 -8.05
CA LEU A 334 -72.65 9.25 -8.93
C LEU A 334 -71.57 10.12 -8.27
N GLU A 335 -71.94 11.16 -7.51
CA GLU A 335 -71.03 12.00 -6.73
C GLU A 335 -70.27 11.17 -5.67
N LYS A 336 -70.97 10.28 -4.96
CA LYS A 336 -70.33 9.34 -4.00
C LYS A 336 -69.34 8.43 -4.71
N ARG A 337 -69.75 7.79 -5.82
CA ARG A 337 -68.89 6.88 -6.59
C ARG A 337 -67.67 7.62 -7.16
N LEU A 338 -67.84 8.86 -7.62
CA LEU A 338 -66.75 9.72 -8.07
C LEU A 338 -65.81 10.13 -6.93
N ALA A 339 -66.34 10.41 -5.73
CA ALA A 339 -65.53 10.71 -4.54
C ALA A 339 -64.75 9.48 -4.04
N GLU A 340 -65.39 8.30 -4.01
CA GLU A 340 -64.74 7.03 -3.71
C GLU A 340 -63.65 6.69 -4.73
N GLU A 341 -63.91 6.88 -6.03
CA GLU A 341 -62.94 6.53 -7.07
C GLU A 341 -61.76 7.51 -7.09
N ASN A 342 -62.00 8.80 -6.88
CA ASN A 342 -60.91 9.76 -6.65
C ASN A 342 -60.09 9.43 -5.39
N LYS A 343 -60.74 8.93 -4.33
CA LYS A 343 -60.04 8.44 -3.14
C LYS A 343 -59.17 7.21 -3.46
N ARG A 344 -59.72 6.18 -4.12
CA ARG A 344 -58.95 4.99 -4.55
C ARG A 344 -57.78 5.37 -5.45
N ARG A 345 -57.99 6.32 -6.38
CA ARG A 345 -56.95 6.86 -7.25
C ARG A 345 -55.82 7.52 -6.47
N LEU A 346 -56.16 8.34 -5.46
CA LEU A 346 -55.18 9.01 -4.60
C LEU A 346 -54.41 8.01 -3.71
N GLU A 347 -55.11 7.02 -3.14
CA GLU A 347 -54.49 5.95 -2.35
C GLU A 347 -53.53 5.10 -3.23
N ALA A 348 -53.88 4.86 -4.50
CA ALA A 348 -53.02 4.18 -5.46
C ALA A 348 -51.83 5.05 -5.94
N GLU A 349 -52.04 6.36 -6.13
CA GLU A 349 -50.97 7.33 -6.43
C GLU A 349 -49.96 7.42 -5.28
N GLU A 350 -50.43 7.48 -4.04
CA GLU A 350 -49.57 7.49 -2.83
C GLU A 350 -48.80 6.17 -2.66
N ALA A 351 -49.44 5.02 -2.94
CA ALA A 351 -48.78 3.72 -2.94
C ALA A 351 -47.72 3.60 -4.05
N LEU A 352 -48.00 4.11 -5.25
CA LEU A 352 -47.07 4.11 -6.38
C LEU A 352 -45.83 4.96 -6.09
N VAL A 353 -45.99 6.12 -5.43
CA VAL A 353 -44.86 6.97 -5.00
C VAL A 353 -43.99 6.21 -4.00
N LYS A 354 -44.58 5.59 -2.97
CA LYS A 354 -43.84 4.80 -1.96
C LYS A 354 -43.10 3.61 -2.56
N GLU A 355 -43.70 2.91 -3.53
CA GLU A 355 -43.04 1.83 -4.26
C GLU A 355 -41.90 2.36 -5.14
N SER A 356 -42.07 3.53 -5.77
CA SER A 356 -41.00 4.19 -6.53
C SER A 356 -39.83 4.65 -5.66
N GLU A 357 -40.11 5.15 -4.45
CA GLU A 357 -39.10 5.52 -3.45
C GLU A 357 -38.35 4.27 -2.97
N ALA A 358 -39.07 3.23 -2.54
CA ALA A 358 -38.48 1.96 -2.10
C ALA A 358 -37.65 1.29 -3.21
N ARG A 359 -38.10 1.39 -4.47
CA ARG A 359 -37.37 0.91 -5.63
C ARG A 359 -36.09 1.70 -5.88
N ALA A 360 -36.11 3.03 -5.84
CA ALA A 360 -34.89 3.84 -5.95
C ALA A 360 -33.88 3.51 -4.83
N ASP A 361 -34.39 3.26 -3.62
CA ASP A 361 -33.61 2.85 -2.45
C ASP A 361 -32.97 1.46 -2.63
N LEU A 362 -33.64 0.54 -3.35
CA LEU A 362 -33.10 -0.77 -3.74
C LEU A 362 -32.08 -0.67 -4.89
N GLU A 363 -32.36 0.14 -5.92
CA GLU A 363 -31.45 0.37 -7.04
C GLU A 363 -30.14 1.03 -6.57
N ALA A 364 -30.20 1.96 -5.61
CA ALA A 364 -29.02 2.53 -4.96
C ALA A 364 -28.20 1.50 -4.16
N LYS A 365 -28.86 0.60 -3.41
CA LYS A 365 -28.19 -0.49 -2.67
C LYS A 365 -27.55 -1.50 -3.63
N LEU A 366 -28.20 -1.82 -4.75
CA LEU A 366 -27.65 -2.68 -5.79
C LEU A 366 -26.42 -2.05 -6.47
N ALA A 367 -26.45 -0.74 -6.77
CA ALA A 367 -25.28 -0.04 -7.30
C ALA A 367 -24.08 -0.07 -6.34
N LEU A 368 -24.30 0.15 -5.04
CA LEU A 368 -23.25 0.03 -4.02
C LEU A 368 -22.70 -1.41 -3.89
N LEU A 369 -23.56 -2.42 -4.01
CA LEU A 369 -23.14 -3.82 -4.04
C LEU A 369 -22.35 -4.17 -5.31
N GLN A 370 -22.68 -3.57 -6.46
CA GLN A 370 -21.91 -3.75 -7.71
C GLN A 370 -20.52 -3.11 -7.61
N VAL A 371 -20.41 -1.90 -7.06
CA VAL A 371 -19.10 -1.24 -6.81
C VAL A 371 -18.26 -2.08 -5.85
N THR A 372 -18.79 -2.43 -4.68
CA THR A 372 -18.05 -3.23 -3.70
C THR A 372 -17.74 -4.64 -4.19
N HIS A 373 -18.55 -5.22 -5.07
CA HIS A 373 -18.20 -6.48 -5.75
C HIS A 373 -17.00 -6.28 -6.69
N SER A 374 -17.01 -5.26 -7.55
CA SER A 374 -15.91 -4.92 -8.44
C SER A 374 -14.60 -4.62 -7.69
N ASP A 375 -14.67 -3.90 -6.56
CA ASP A 375 -13.50 -3.63 -5.71
C ASP A 375 -12.93 -4.92 -5.11
N ASN A 376 -13.80 -5.83 -4.64
CA ASN A 376 -13.39 -7.14 -4.13
C ASN A 376 -12.82 -8.03 -5.24
N GLU A 377 -13.37 -8.01 -6.45
CA GLU A 377 -12.80 -8.73 -7.60
C GLU A 377 -11.43 -8.17 -7.99
N GLY A 378 -11.25 -6.85 -7.98
CA GLY A 378 -9.96 -6.18 -8.19
C GLY A 378 -8.93 -6.58 -7.13
N PHE A 379 -9.31 -6.57 -5.85
CA PHE A 379 -8.45 -7.03 -4.75
C PHE A 379 -8.09 -8.51 -4.89
N LEU A 380 -9.05 -9.38 -5.24
CA LEU A 380 -8.80 -10.80 -5.49
C LEU A 380 -7.92 -11.03 -6.73
N ALA A 381 -8.03 -10.21 -7.77
CA ALA A 381 -7.16 -10.27 -8.94
C ALA A 381 -5.71 -9.88 -8.58
N GLU A 382 -5.51 -8.81 -7.81
CA GLU A 382 -4.19 -8.42 -7.32
C GLU A 382 -3.59 -9.46 -6.35
N GLN A 383 -4.40 -10.03 -5.44
CA GLN A 383 -3.95 -11.14 -4.59
C GLN A 383 -3.57 -12.39 -5.41
N ARG A 384 -4.32 -12.73 -6.47
CA ARG A 384 -3.95 -13.82 -7.39
C ARG A 384 -2.64 -13.51 -8.13
N ARG A 385 -2.43 -12.25 -8.54
CA ARG A 385 -1.19 -11.78 -9.18
C ARG A 385 0.01 -11.91 -8.23
N GLN A 386 -0.11 -11.42 -6.99
CA GLN A 386 0.92 -11.55 -5.96
C GLN A 386 1.25 -13.01 -5.63
N ASN A 387 0.25 -13.90 -5.58
CA ASN A 387 0.49 -15.34 -5.42
C ASN A 387 1.22 -15.96 -6.63
N ALA A 388 0.91 -15.54 -7.85
CA ALA A 388 1.65 -15.98 -9.04
C ALA A 388 3.10 -15.50 -9.04
N ASP A 389 3.35 -14.24 -8.66
CA ASP A 389 4.70 -13.68 -8.50
C ASP A 389 5.50 -14.48 -7.44
N LEU A 390 4.90 -14.79 -6.28
CA LEU A 390 5.52 -15.60 -5.23
C LEU A 390 5.81 -17.03 -5.66
N VAL A 391 4.94 -17.66 -6.46
CA VAL A 391 5.16 -19.00 -7.03
C VAL A 391 6.30 -18.97 -8.07
N ALA A 392 6.37 -17.93 -8.91
CA ALA A 392 7.48 -17.74 -9.84
C ALA A 392 8.82 -17.54 -9.10
N LEU A 393 8.84 -16.70 -8.07
CA LEU A 393 10.01 -16.46 -7.22
C LEU A 393 10.46 -17.72 -6.47
N ASN A 394 9.53 -18.50 -5.92
CA ASN A 394 9.83 -19.78 -5.26
C ASN A 394 10.42 -20.80 -6.26
N ARG A 395 9.88 -20.87 -7.49
CA ARG A 395 10.46 -21.67 -8.57
C ARG A 395 11.88 -21.21 -8.94
N GLU A 396 12.13 -19.91 -8.99
CA GLU A 396 13.48 -19.36 -9.25
C GLU A 396 14.46 -19.69 -8.12
N PHE A 397 14.07 -19.53 -6.86
CA PHE A 397 14.87 -19.96 -5.71
C PHE A 397 15.14 -21.46 -5.72
N SER A 398 14.14 -22.29 -6.04
CA SER A 398 14.29 -23.74 -6.15
C SER A 398 15.31 -24.14 -7.23
N LEU A 399 15.29 -23.45 -8.38
CA LEU A 399 16.28 -23.66 -9.45
C LEU A 399 17.69 -23.20 -9.02
N LYS A 400 17.82 -22.03 -8.38
CA LYS A 400 19.10 -21.54 -7.85
C LYS A 400 19.69 -22.48 -6.80
N LEU A 401 18.86 -22.98 -5.88
CA LEU A 401 19.26 -23.98 -4.89
C LEU A 401 19.71 -25.27 -5.56
N SER A 402 18.96 -25.78 -6.56
CA SER A 402 19.36 -26.97 -7.32
C SER A 402 20.72 -26.80 -8.03
N ASN A 403 21.00 -25.62 -8.58
CA ASN A 403 22.29 -25.33 -9.21
C ASN A 403 23.42 -25.28 -8.17
N VAL A 404 23.23 -24.55 -7.07
CA VAL A 404 24.24 -24.43 -5.99
C VAL A 404 24.50 -25.80 -5.33
N THR A 405 23.49 -26.65 -5.16
CA THR A 405 23.68 -28.03 -4.71
C THR A 405 24.50 -28.85 -5.72
N GLY A 406 24.24 -28.73 -7.02
CA GLY A 406 25.03 -29.39 -8.07
C GLY A 406 26.49 -28.92 -8.13
N GLU A 407 26.73 -27.61 -7.97
CA GLU A 407 28.07 -27.02 -7.86
C GLU A 407 28.80 -27.50 -6.59
N LEU A 408 28.10 -27.57 -5.46
CA LEU A 408 28.62 -28.09 -4.20
C LEU A 408 28.95 -29.59 -4.29
N GLU A 409 28.10 -30.40 -4.92
CA GLU A 409 28.37 -31.81 -5.19
C GLU A 409 29.58 -32.01 -6.11
N ALA A 410 29.75 -31.17 -7.14
CA ALA A 410 30.91 -31.22 -8.02
C ALA A 410 32.20 -30.85 -7.27
N SER A 411 32.14 -29.81 -6.43
CA SER A 411 33.24 -29.41 -5.55
C SER A 411 33.57 -30.48 -4.50
N HIS A 412 32.57 -31.15 -3.94
CA HIS A 412 32.75 -32.28 -3.03
C HIS A 412 33.41 -33.48 -3.73
N LYS A 413 32.98 -33.83 -4.95
CA LYS A 413 33.61 -34.89 -5.77
C LYS A 413 35.08 -34.56 -6.07
N LEU A 414 35.38 -33.32 -6.46
CA LEU A 414 36.77 -32.86 -6.62
C LEU A 414 37.55 -32.92 -5.30
N THR A 415 36.91 -32.65 -4.16
CA THR A 415 37.55 -32.74 -2.84
C THR A 415 37.86 -34.20 -2.46
N THR A 416 36.96 -35.15 -2.73
CA THR A 416 37.22 -36.59 -2.51
C THR A 416 38.28 -37.12 -3.46
N ASP A 417 38.26 -36.74 -4.75
CA ASP A 417 39.32 -37.07 -5.72
C ASP A 417 40.70 -36.56 -5.28
N LEU A 418 40.74 -35.40 -4.61
CA LEU A 418 41.98 -34.83 -4.06
C LEU A 418 42.38 -35.50 -2.74
N GLN A 419 41.44 -35.91 -1.89
CA GLN A 419 41.71 -36.69 -0.68
C GLN A 419 42.28 -38.07 -1.03
N GLU A 420 41.67 -38.80 -1.98
CA GLU A 420 42.20 -40.08 -2.48
C GLU A 420 43.60 -39.92 -3.09
N LYS A 421 43.87 -38.83 -3.82
CA LYS A 421 45.22 -38.51 -4.32
C LYS A 421 46.20 -38.18 -3.20
N ILE A 422 45.78 -37.46 -2.16
CA ILE A 422 46.62 -37.14 -0.99
C ILE A 422 46.94 -38.41 -0.19
N GLU A 423 46.00 -39.34 -0.02
CA GLU A 423 46.22 -40.60 0.67
C GLU A 423 47.06 -41.58 -0.18
N GLY A 424 46.84 -41.63 -1.49
CA GLY A 424 47.71 -42.31 -2.45
C GLY A 424 49.14 -41.74 -2.47
N MET A 425 49.30 -40.42 -2.40
CA MET A 425 50.62 -39.79 -2.24
C MET A 425 51.23 -40.08 -0.87
N SER A 426 50.43 -40.10 0.20
CA SER A 426 50.91 -40.34 1.57
C SER A 426 51.38 -41.79 1.76
N THR A 427 50.70 -42.76 1.15
CA THR A 427 51.13 -44.17 1.13
C THR A 427 52.39 -44.36 0.28
N VAL A 428 52.49 -43.70 -0.88
CA VAL A 428 53.75 -43.68 -1.66
C VAL A 428 54.90 -43.06 -0.86
N ILE A 429 54.69 -41.92 -0.19
CA ILE A 429 55.69 -41.28 0.67
C ILE A 429 56.10 -42.23 1.82
N GLY A 430 55.14 -42.88 2.48
CA GLY A 430 55.43 -43.89 3.51
C GLY A 430 56.34 -45.01 3.01
N THR A 431 56.01 -45.63 1.86
CA THR A 431 56.88 -46.68 1.27
C THR A 431 58.23 -46.15 0.77
N MET A 432 58.34 -44.85 0.47
CA MET A 432 59.63 -44.21 0.17
C MET A 432 60.45 -43.97 1.44
N ASP A 433 59.84 -43.50 2.52
CA ASP A 433 60.49 -43.29 3.81
C ASP A 433 60.95 -44.62 4.44
N GLU A 434 60.13 -45.68 4.36
CA GLU A 434 60.52 -47.05 4.73
C GLU A 434 61.79 -47.49 3.98
N ARG A 435 61.80 -47.35 2.65
CA ARG A 435 62.99 -47.65 1.83
C ARG A 435 64.17 -46.76 2.14
N PHE A 436 63.95 -45.48 2.49
CA PHE A 436 65.03 -44.60 2.95
C PHE A 436 65.59 -45.05 4.30
N THR A 437 64.78 -45.60 5.21
CA THR A 437 65.28 -46.20 6.45
C THR A 437 66.04 -47.50 6.18
N GLU A 438 65.53 -48.41 5.34
CA GLU A 438 66.22 -49.63 4.92
C GLU A 438 67.59 -49.33 4.29
N LEU A 439 67.64 -48.37 3.36
CA LEU A 439 68.88 -47.93 2.71
C LEU A 439 69.85 -47.26 3.68
N LYS A 440 69.35 -46.52 4.67
CA LYS A 440 70.16 -45.88 5.72
C LYS A 440 70.74 -46.90 6.69
N GLU A 441 69.99 -47.94 7.06
CA GLU A 441 70.46 -49.06 7.89
C GLU A 441 71.46 -49.93 7.12
N SER A 442 71.15 -50.30 5.88
CA SER A 442 72.07 -51.03 4.98
C SER A 442 73.37 -50.27 4.77
N LYS A 443 73.31 -48.95 4.53
CA LYS A 443 74.49 -48.07 4.50
C LYS A 443 75.25 -48.09 5.83
N CYS A 444 74.56 -48.00 6.97
CA CYS A 444 75.20 -48.03 8.29
C CYS A 444 75.96 -49.34 8.53
N ALA A 445 75.34 -50.47 8.18
CA ALA A 445 75.96 -51.80 8.24
C ALA A 445 77.16 -51.92 7.29
N MET A 446 77.09 -51.39 6.06
CA MET A 446 78.24 -51.35 5.16
C MET A 446 79.36 -50.43 5.66
N GLU A 447 79.05 -49.27 6.24
CA GLU A 447 80.08 -48.42 6.87
C GLU A 447 80.72 -49.11 8.09
N GLN A 448 79.97 -49.87 8.89
CA GLN A 448 80.49 -50.67 10.00
C GLN A 448 81.42 -51.79 9.47
N ALA A 449 80.97 -52.59 8.51
CA ALA A 449 81.78 -53.63 7.87
C ALA A 449 83.05 -53.07 7.19
N LEU A 450 82.98 -51.86 6.64
CA LEU A 450 84.14 -51.15 6.09
C LEU A 450 85.11 -50.68 7.20
N ARG A 451 84.61 -50.15 8.32
CA ARG A 451 85.44 -49.83 9.50
C ARG A 451 86.13 -51.08 10.04
N GLU A 452 85.42 -52.21 10.14
CA GLU A 452 86.00 -53.50 10.54
C GLU A 452 87.00 -54.07 9.53
N ALA A 453 86.83 -53.80 8.24
CA ALA A 453 87.80 -54.15 7.21
C ALA A 453 89.06 -53.29 7.30
N ILE A 454 88.91 -51.98 7.51
CA ILE A 454 90.01 -51.04 7.77
C ILE A 454 90.75 -51.43 9.05
N ASP A 455 90.06 -51.80 10.12
CA ASP A 455 90.68 -52.25 11.36
C ASP A 455 91.37 -53.61 11.23
N ARG A 456 90.91 -54.49 10.34
CA ARG A 456 91.64 -55.71 9.95
C ARG A 456 92.90 -55.38 9.15
N ALA A 457 92.83 -54.47 8.17
CA ALA A 457 93.99 -53.99 7.43
C ALA A 457 95.01 -53.34 8.37
N ASN A 458 94.60 -52.37 9.19
CA ASN A 458 95.43 -51.73 10.21
C ASN A 458 96.04 -52.71 11.22
N ARG A 459 95.47 -53.91 11.43
CA ARG A 459 96.10 -54.98 12.23
C ARG A 459 97.12 -55.76 11.41
N ALA A 460 96.81 -56.11 10.16
CA ALA A 460 97.75 -56.75 9.25
C ALA A 460 98.98 -55.87 8.96
N ASP A 461 98.80 -54.57 8.73
CA ASP A 461 99.88 -53.61 8.50
C ASP A 461 100.80 -53.49 9.72
N ARG A 462 100.23 -53.44 10.93
CA ARG A 462 101.03 -53.45 12.18
C ARG A 462 101.82 -54.75 12.34
N LEU A 463 101.25 -55.90 11.99
CA LEU A 463 101.98 -57.18 11.97
C LEU A 463 103.07 -57.19 10.89
N CYS A 464 102.82 -56.62 9.71
CA CYS A 464 103.83 -56.51 8.65
C CYS A 464 105.00 -55.60 9.06
N VAL A 465 104.72 -54.47 9.73
CA VAL A 465 105.76 -53.59 10.28
C VAL A 465 106.55 -54.30 11.38
N GLN A 466 105.90 -55.05 12.28
CA GLN A 466 106.59 -55.85 13.30
C GLN A 466 107.50 -56.91 12.66
N LEU A 467 107.00 -57.67 11.68
CA LEU A 467 107.79 -58.66 10.95
C LEU A 467 108.92 -58.03 10.12
N GLN A 468 108.77 -56.79 9.65
CA GLN A 468 109.85 -56.03 9.01
C GLN A 468 110.93 -55.62 10.04
N THR A 469 110.55 -55.14 11.23
CA THR A 469 111.53 -54.83 12.28
C THR A 469 112.23 -56.09 12.81
N ASP A 470 111.52 -57.21 12.94
CA ASP A 470 112.11 -58.50 13.32
C ASP A 470 113.08 -59.01 12.23
N LEU A 471 112.72 -58.85 10.94
CA LEU A 471 113.60 -59.19 9.82
C LEU A 471 114.85 -58.30 9.79
N GLN A 472 114.72 -56.99 10.04
CA GLN A 472 115.86 -56.08 10.15
C GLN A 472 116.77 -56.44 11.33
N ALA A 473 116.21 -56.72 12.51
CA ALA A 473 116.99 -57.18 13.66
C ALA A 473 117.74 -58.50 13.37
N ASN A 474 117.13 -59.43 12.63
CA ASN A 474 117.81 -60.65 12.17
C ASN A 474 118.89 -60.37 11.11
N GLN A 475 118.70 -59.37 10.24
CA GLN A 475 119.72 -58.94 9.26
C GLN A 475 120.91 -58.25 9.96
N GLU A 476 120.67 -57.41 10.95
CA GLU A 476 121.72 -56.78 11.78
C GLU A 476 122.47 -57.83 12.62
N PHE A 477 121.75 -58.79 13.21
CA PHE A 477 122.34 -59.91 13.95
C PHE A 477 123.20 -60.81 13.07
N THR A 478 122.75 -61.14 11.86
CA THR A 478 123.54 -61.95 10.91
C THR A 478 124.72 -61.17 10.32
N GLN A 479 124.60 -59.86 10.08
CA GLN A 479 125.74 -59.00 9.72
C GLN A 479 126.77 -58.88 10.84
N ASN A 480 126.34 -58.80 12.11
CA ASN A 480 127.23 -58.77 13.27
C ASN A 480 127.99 -60.10 13.43
N LEU A 481 127.31 -61.24 13.27
CA LEU A 481 127.97 -62.55 13.23
C LEU A 481 128.94 -62.69 12.06
N GLN A 482 128.61 -62.13 10.88
CA GLN A 482 129.50 -62.13 9.73
C GLN A 482 130.75 -61.28 9.98
N ALA A 483 130.60 -60.09 10.59
CA ALA A 483 131.73 -59.23 10.96
C ALA A 483 132.65 -59.88 12.00
N GLN A 484 132.10 -60.59 13.00
CA GLN A 484 132.89 -61.38 13.96
C GLN A 484 133.64 -62.55 13.28
N LEU A 485 133.03 -63.18 12.27
CA LEU A 485 133.68 -64.22 11.48
C LEU A 485 134.83 -63.65 10.64
N ASP A 486 134.61 -62.51 9.99
CA ASP A 486 135.63 -61.82 9.18
C ASP A 486 136.80 -61.34 10.06
N GLU A 487 136.53 -60.83 11.27
CA GLU A 487 137.54 -60.47 12.28
C GLU A 487 138.42 -61.68 12.65
N VAL A 488 137.80 -62.82 13.00
CA VAL A 488 138.51 -64.10 13.26
C VAL A 488 139.31 -64.58 12.04
N CYS A 489 138.82 -64.38 10.82
CA CYS A 489 139.57 -64.67 9.60
C CYS A 489 140.79 -63.75 9.41
N THR A 490 140.71 -62.46 9.78
CA THR A 490 141.87 -61.55 9.75
C THR A 490 142.91 -61.89 10.82
N ASP A 491 142.48 -62.28 12.03
CA ASP A 491 143.38 -62.78 13.08
C ASP A 491 144.09 -64.07 12.65
N TYR A 492 143.36 -65.01 12.04
CA TYR A 492 143.95 -66.23 11.50
C TYR A 492 145.01 -65.95 10.41
N ALA A 493 144.73 -65.01 9.51
CA ALA A 493 145.69 -64.57 8.49
C ALA A 493 146.92 -63.88 9.10
N SER A 494 146.74 -63.08 10.15
CA SER A 494 147.80 -62.43 10.92
C SER A 494 148.73 -63.47 11.59
N VAL A 495 148.15 -64.47 12.25
CA VAL A 495 148.89 -65.59 12.87
C VAL A 495 149.66 -66.39 11.81
N ALA A 496 149.05 -66.69 10.66
CA ALA A 496 149.73 -67.38 9.56
C ALA A 496 150.94 -66.59 9.01
N ALA A 497 150.80 -65.26 8.86
CA ALA A 497 151.89 -64.39 8.42
C ALA A 497 153.01 -64.29 9.47
N LEU A 498 152.68 -64.30 10.77
CA LEU A 498 153.68 -64.35 11.84
C LEU A 498 154.44 -65.69 11.86
N GLN A 499 153.75 -66.81 11.63
CA GLN A 499 154.35 -68.14 11.52
C GLN A 499 155.39 -68.18 10.38
N GLU A 500 155.02 -67.73 9.19
CA GLU A 500 155.92 -67.70 8.03
C GLU A 500 157.17 -66.80 8.24
N ASN A 501 157.02 -65.70 9.00
CA ASN A 501 158.13 -64.84 9.40
C ASN A 501 159.05 -65.48 10.45
N LEU A 502 158.51 -66.30 11.35
CA LEU A 502 159.29 -67.08 12.32
C LEU A 502 160.15 -68.13 11.59
N ASP A 503 159.56 -68.85 10.64
CA ASP A 503 160.26 -69.87 9.84
C ASP A 503 161.41 -69.26 9.04
N ARG A 504 161.18 -68.14 8.33
CA ARG A 504 162.24 -67.38 7.63
C ARG A 504 163.39 -67.01 8.56
N LYS A 505 163.10 -66.45 9.75
CA LYS A 505 164.14 -66.11 10.73
C LYS A 505 164.90 -67.35 11.20
N SER A 506 164.21 -68.46 11.47
CA SER A 506 164.84 -69.73 11.87
C SER A 506 165.83 -70.24 10.82
N GLN A 507 165.52 -70.07 9.54
CA GLN A 507 166.39 -70.47 8.44
C GLN A 507 167.64 -69.58 8.37
N THR A 508 167.48 -68.25 8.43
CA THR A 508 168.63 -67.32 8.42
C THR A 508 169.57 -67.48 9.62
N LEU A 509 169.10 -68.04 10.74
CA LEU A 509 169.97 -68.39 11.87
C LEU A 509 170.85 -69.59 11.55
N ARG A 510 170.27 -70.69 11.02
CA ARG A 510 171.02 -71.90 10.61
C ARG A 510 172.10 -71.58 9.57
N GLU A 511 171.81 -70.68 8.63
CA GLU A 511 172.76 -70.21 7.62
C GLU A 511 173.94 -69.46 8.24
N ARG A 512 173.71 -68.66 9.29
CA ARG A 512 174.78 -67.94 10.01
C ARG A 512 175.62 -68.87 10.88
N ASP A 513 174.99 -69.84 11.55
CA ASP A 513 175.70 -70.84 12.36
C ASP A 513 176.65 -71.71 11.50
N ALA A 514 176.23 -72.06 10.27
CA ALA A 514 177.07 -72.76 9.30
C ALA A 514 178.30 -71.93 8.88
N ILE A 515 178.13 -70.63 8.62
CA ILE A 515 179.23 -69.71 8.28
C ILE A 515 180.19 -69.55 9.46
N ILE A 516 179.69 -69.49 10.70
CA ILE A 516 180.51 -69.43 11.92
C ILE A 516 181.39 -70.68 12.04
N ALA A 517 180.84 -71.87 11.78
CA ALA A 517 181.60 -73.12 11.82
C ALA A 517 182.71 -73.17 10.75
N GLU A 518 182.43 -72.73 9.52
CA GLU A 518 183.44 -72.67 8.43
C GLU A 518 184.58 -71.68 8.73
N LEU A 519 184.26 -70.53 9.35
CA LEU A 519 185.27 -69.57 9.77
C LEU A 519 186.13 -70.11 10.93
N GLN A 520 185.55 -70.88 11.86
CA GLN A 520 186.28 -71.50 12.96
C GLN A 520 187.29 -72.56 12.47
N THR A 521 186.93 -73.43 11.52
CA THR A 521 187.91 -74.39 10.94
C THR A 521 189.05 -73.64 10.25
N ARG A 522 188.74 -72.65 9.41
CA ARG A 522 189.77 -71.85 8.70
C ARG A 522 190.74 -71.13 9.64
N CYS A 523 190.28 -70.62 10.78
CA CYS A 523 191.18 -70.04 11.79
C CYS A 523 192.12 -71.11 12.38
N SER A 524 191.59 -72.28 12.74
CA SER A 524 192.41 -73.36 13.33
C SER A 524 193.49 -73.90 12.38
N GLU A 525 193.21 -73.97 11.07
CA GLU A 525 194.20 -74.33 10.04
C GLU A 525 195.32 -73.29 9.91
N GLN A 526 194.99 -72.00 10.01
CA GLN A 526 195.98 -70.92 9.96
C GLN A 526 196.86 -70.88 11.23
N GLU A 527 196.29 -71.11 12.40
CA GLU A 527 197.02 -71.23 13.66
C GLU A 527 197.98 -72.43 13.65
N ALA A 528 197.55 -73.58 13.13
CA ALA A 528 198.40 -74.77 12.97
C ALA A 528 199.59 -74.52 12.02
N GLY A 529 199.35 -73.89 10.86
CA GLY A 529 200.42 -73.55 9.92
C GLY A 529 201.46 -72.56 10.47
N LEU A 530 201.01 -71.60 11.30
CA LEU A 530 201.91 -70.69 12.01
C LEU A 530 202.77 -71.41 13.06
N ALA A 531 202.22 -72.39 13.77
CA ALA A 531 202.95 -73.22 14.73
C ALA A 531 204.02 -74.10 14.05
N GLU A 532 203.73 -74.71 12.91
CA GLU A 532 204.72 -75.48 12.15
C GLU A 532 205.87 -74.60 11.64
N MET A 533 205.59 -73.41 11.11
CA MET A 533 206.65 -72.49 10.65
C MET A 533 207.56 -72.05 11.82
N ALA A 534 207.00 -71.78 13.00
CA ALA A 534 207.79 -71.44 14.19
C ALA A 534 208.76 -72.58 14.57
N ALA A 535 208.28 -73.83 14.56
CA ALA A 535 209.10 -75.01 14.84
C ALA A 535 210.21 -75.23 13.78
N GLN A 536 209.92 -74.98 12.50
CA GLN A 536 210.92 -75.09 11.42
C GLN A 536 212.03 -74.04 11.54
N VAL A 537 211.70 -72.80 11.92
CA VAL A 537 212.70 -71.74 12.18
C VAL A 537 213.59 -72.09 13.36
N GLN A 538 213.01 -72.55 14.48
CA GLN A 538 213.77 -72.95 15.67
C GLN A 538 214.71 -74.14 15.39
N SER A 539 214.27 -75.07 14.53
CA SER A 539 215.08 -76.17 13.99
C SER A 539 216.23 -75.70 13.08
N ALA A 540 216.06 -74.60 12.34
CA ALA A 540 217.10 -74.04 11.47
C ALA A 540 218.20 -73.33 12.27
N GLN A 541 217.83 -72.58 13.32
CA GLN A 541 218.76 -71.87 14.21
C GLN A 541 219.83 -72.83 14.78
N LEU A 542 219.40 -73.91 15.42
CA LEU A 542 220.26 -74.94 16.04
C LEU A 542 221.14 -75.73 15.05
N ARG A 543 220.86 -75.62 13.75
CA ARG A 543 221.71 -76.19 12.69
C ARG A 543 222.80 -75.22 12.22
N ALA A 544 222.57 -73.92 12.30
CA ALA A 544 223.60 -72.92 12.01
C ALA A 544 224.72 -72.98 13.05
N ASP A 545 224.36 -72.97 14.35
CA ASP A 545 225.31 -72.97 15.47
C ASP A 545 226.31 -74.13 15.40
N ARG A 546 225.83 -75.33 15.03
CA ARG A 546 226.67 -76.54 14.85
C ARG A 546 227.67 -76.44 13.70
N VAL A 547 227.38 -75.68 12.64
CA VAL A 547 228.29 -75.53 11.49
C VAL A 547 229.42 -74.55 11.82
N THR A 548 229.13 -73.49 12.57
CA THR A 548 230.15 -72.56 13.10
C THR A 548 231.16 -73.27 14.00
N GLU A 549 230.72 -74.20 14.85
CA GLU A 549 231.60 -75.01 15.71
C GLU A 549 232.58 -75.86 14.87
N GLN A 550 232.09 -76.51 13.80
CA GLN A 550 232.88 -77.42 12.96
C GLN A 550 233.89 -76.69 12.04
N LEU A 551 233.53 -75.52 11.50
CA LEU A 551 234.44 -74.75 10.65
C LEU A 551 235.73 -74.33 11.37
N ARG A 552 235.66 -74.10 12.70
CA ARG A 552 236.82 -73.74 13.53
C ARG A 552 237.91 -74.82 13.58
N HIS A 553 237.60 -76.07 13.21
CA HIS A 553 238.55 -77.19 13.21
C HIS A 553 239.23 -77.45 11.85
N LEU A 554 238.66 -76.99 10.73
CA LEU A 554 239.07 -77.39 9.37
C LEU A 554 240.12 -76.49 8.70
N GLN A 555 240.53 -75.38 9.33
CA GLN A 555 241.43 -74.37 8.74
C GLN A 555 242.92 -74.81 8.69
N THR A 556 243.21 -76.11 8.59
CA THR A 556 244.50 -76.71 9.04
C THR A 556 245.12 -77.77 8.12
N ALA A 557 244.52 -78.15 6.98
CA ALA A 557 245.02 -79.28 6.16
C ALA A 557 245.09 -79.01 4.63
N GLN A 558 246.11 -79.59 3.97
CA GLN A 558 246.41 -79.48 2.53
C GLN A 558 246.65 -80.84 1.87
N TRP A 559 246.65 -80.90 0.53
CA TRP A 559 246.71 -82.12 -0.29
C TRP A 559 248.08 -82.40 -0.94
N LYS A 560 248.26 -83.63 -1.45
CA LYS A 560 249.43 -84.11 -2.23
C LYS A 560 249.01 -84.70 -3.57
N HIS A 561 250.00 -85.00 -4.43
CA HIS A 561 249.91 -84.94 -5.90
C HIS A 561 249.92 -86.29 -6.64
N ASP A 562 249.29 -86.33 -7.82
CA ASP A 562 248.97 -87.52 -8.64
C ASP A 562 250.14 -88.30 -9.26
N GLY A 563 251.39 -87.92 -8.99
CA GLY A 563 252.54 -88.75 -9.33
C GLY A 563 252.67 -90.00 -8.45
N GLU A 564 252.09 -89.97 -7.25
CA GLU A 564 252.29 -91.00 -6.23
C GLU A 564 251.13 -92.02 -6.14
N VAL A 565 251.42 -93.21 -6.71
CA VAL A 565 250.91 -94.53 -6.29
C VAL A 565 249.47 -94.90 -6.68
N HIS A 566 249.12 -94.68 -7.96
CA HIS A 566 248.32 -95.56 -8.87
C HIS A 566 246.96 -96.20 -8.46
N ALA A 567 246.52 -96.15 -7.20
CA ALA A 567 245.32 -96.81 -6.72
C ALA A 567 244.74 -96.12 -5.48
N CYS A 568 243.49 -96.43 -5.17
CA CYS A 568 242.77 -95.87 -4.02
C CYS A 568 243.39 -96.32 -2.68
N THR A 569 244.15 -95.48 -1.95
CA THR A 569 244.75 -95.86 -0.64
C THR A 569 243.83 -96.53 0.41
N GLN A 570 242.52 -96.24 0.45
CA GLN A 570 241.52 -96.92 1.32
C GLN A 570 240.81 -98.13 0.68
N CYS A 571 241.00 -98.38 -0.62
CA CYS A 571 240.22 -99.39 -1.35
C CYS A 571 240.97 -100.15 -2.45
N ALA A 572 242.28 -99.88 -2.61
CA ALA A 572 243.31 -100.45 -3.48
C ALA A 572 242.94 -100.78 -4.94
N THR A 573 241.76 -100.41 -5.42
CA THR A 573 241.33 -100.64 -6.79
C THR A 573 242.29 -99.97 -7.78
N PRO A 574 243.01 -100.73 -8.63
CA PRO A 574 243.53 -100.18 -9.87
C PRO A 574 242.36 -99.73 -10.74
N PHE A 575 242.54 -98.67 -11.52
CA PHE A 575 241.44 -98.00 -12.22
C PHE A 575 240.80 -98.88 -13.31
N SER A 576 239.63 -99.47 -13.04
CA SER A 576 238.83 -100.17 -14.05
C SER A 576 237.32 -100.23 -13.73
N ILE A 577 236.52 -100.38 -14.79
CA ILE A 577 235.06 -100.64 -14.87
C ILE A 577 234.15 -99.77 -13.97
N ALA A 578 234.14 -99.99 -12.66
CA ALA A 578 233.00 -99.64 -11.81
C ALA A 578 233.12 -98.33 -11.01
N ARG A 579 234.28 -97.65 -10.99
CA ARG A 579 234.55 -96.56 -10.03
C ARG A 579 235.36 -95.39 -10.59
N ARG A 580 234.64 -94.36 -11.07
CA ARG A 580 234.90 -92.96 -10.66
C ARG A 580 233.76 -92.51 -9.72
N LYS A 581 233.78 -93.14 -8.55
CA LYS A 581 232.96 -92.93 -7.34
C LYS A 581 233.89 -93.19 -6.15
N VAL A 582 233.44 -92.92 -4.92
CA VAL A 582 234.20 -93.13 -3.65
C VAL A 582 235.26 -92.01 -3.49
N ARG A 583 235.36 -91.29 -2.36
CA ARG A 583 235.01 -91.57 -0.95
C ARG A 583 234.01 -90.51 -0.44
N SER A 584 233.00 -90.73 0.42
CA SER A 584 232.55 -91.82 1.29
C SER A 584 233.54 -92.31 2.37
N TRP A 585 233.41 -91.82 3.60
CA TRP A 585 233.67 -92.46 4.91
C TRP A 585 233.06 -91.52 5.99
N VAL A 586 232.34 -91.97 7.03
CA VAL A 586 231.74 -93.29 7.25
C VAL A 586 230.57 -93.22 8.25
N VAL A 587 229.73 -94.26 8.20
CA VAL A 587 228.82 -94.79 9.24
C VAL A 587 229.02 -94.23 10.66
N TRP A 588 228.00 -93.56 11.19
CA TRP A 588 227.26 -93.81 12.45
C TRP A 588 225.89 -93.11 12.24
N ASN A 589 224.69 -93.71 12.39
CA ASN A 589 224.12 -94.54 13.45
C ASN A 589 223.91 -93.74 14.76
N PRO A 590 222.77 -93.83 15.48
CA PRO A 590 221.53 -94.62 15.27
C PRO A 590 220.32 -93.70 14.89
N THR A 591 219.02 -94.00 14.97
CA THR A 591 218.20 -95.11 15.55
C THR A 591 216.92 -95.25 14.68
N VAL A 592 216.36 -96.44 14.40
CA VAL A 592 215.25 -97.12 15.13
C VAL A 592 214.16 -96.12 15.59
N ALA A 593 212.91 -96.15 15.12
CA ALA A 593 211.94 -97.26 15.12
C ALA A 593 211.18 -97.33 13.76
N SER A 594 211.01 -98.46 13.07
CA SER A 594 210.44 -99.78 13.41
C SER A 594 208.91 -99.87 13.24
N PHE A 595 208.51 -100.67 12.24
CA PHE A 595 207.49 -101.72 12.31
C PHE A 595 206.07 -101.40 12.85
N GLY A 596 205.06 -101.81 12.07
CA GLY A 596 204.03 -102.67 12.68
C GLY A 596 202.62 -102.64 12.06
N PRO A 597 201.88 -103.76 12.13
CA PRO A 597 200.47 -103.90 11.69
C PRO A 597 199.48 -103.53 12.80
N PRO A 598 198.14 -103.54 12.59
CA PRO A 598 197.34 -103.89 11.39
C PRO A 598 196.62 -102.66 10.79
N GLY A 599 195.70 -102.70 9.82
CA GLY A 599 195.06 -103.79 9.05
C GLY A 599 193.53 -103.89 9.26
N GLY A 600 192.71 -103.62 8.23
CA GLY A 600 191.24 -103.80 8.26
C GLY A 600 190.44 -102.87 7.33
N GLY A 601 189.62 -103.41 6.42
CA GLY A 601 188.99 -102.68 5.29
C GLY A 601 187.65 -101.94 5.52
N GLY A 602 187.15 -101.27 4.46
CA GLY A 602 185.84 -100.59 4.41
C GLY A 602 185.48 -100.02 3.00
N LYS A 603 184.28 -100.37 2.48
CA LYS A 603 183.69 -100.06 1.14
C LYS A 603 183.20 -98.58 1.03
N GLY A 604 182.83 -97.93 -0.10
CA GLY A 604 182.60 -98.24 -1.56
C GLY A 604 181.29 -97.53 -2.06
N GLY A 605 180.97 -97.13 -3.31
CA GLY A 605 181.56 -97.16 -4.68
C GLY A 605 180.53 -97.64 -5.77
N THR A 606 180.39 -97.16 -7.03
CA THR A 606 180.96 -96.01 -7.80
C THR A 606 180.32 -95.83 -9.22
N SER A 607 180.20 -94.58 -9.76
CA SER A 607 180.10 -94.17 -11.21
C SER A 607 178.83 -94.38 -12.10
N ARG A 608 178.81 -93.67 -13.28
CA ARG A 608 177.91 -93.73 -14.49
C ARG A 608 176.51 -93.05 -14.40
N VAL A 609 175.70 -92.84 -15.47
CA VAL A 609 175.83 -92.30 -16.88
C VAL A 609 174.48 -92.47 -17.64
N VAL A 610 174.02 -91.45 -18.41
CA VAL A 610 173.00 -91.48 -19.53
C VAL A 610 171.48 -91.71 -19.24
N HIS A 611 170.62 -90.94 -19.96
CA HIS A 611 169.16 -91.14 -20.24
C HIS A 611 168.14 -91.04 -19.02
N PRO A 612 166.79 -91.24 -19.15
CA PRO A 612 165.83 -90.24 -19.71
C PRO A 612 164.36 -90.23 -19.12
N LEU A 613 163.44 -89.49 -19.77
CA LEU A 613 161.97 -89.76 -19.94
C LEU A 613 160.96 -89.64 -18.75
N ALA A 614 159.65 -89.64 -19.14
CA ALA A 614 158.39 -89.80 -18.36
C ALA A 614 157.87 -88.55 -17.57
N ASN A 615 156.57 -88.15 -17.48
CA ASN A 615 155.21 -88.70 -17.82
C ASN A 615 154.65 -89.76 -16.83
N PRO A 616 153.33 -89.95 -16.56
CA PRO A 616 152.06 -89.17 -16.70
C PRO A 616 151.33 -89.06 -15.30
N PRO A 617 149.99 -89.24 -15.04
CA PRO A 617 148.72 -89.14 -15.82
C PRO A 617 147.47 -88.47 -15.12
N ARG A 618 146.46 -88.07 -15.94
CA ARG A 618 144.95 -88.18 -15.76
C ARG A 618 144.24 -87.59 -14.51
N THR A 619 142.97 -87.13 -14.52
CA THR A 619 141.85 -87.08 -15.52
C THR A 619 141.11 -85.73 -15.47
N PRO A 620 140.59 -85.21 -16.60
CA PRO A 620 139.19 -84.75 -16.64
C PRO A 620 138.44 -84.98 -17.98
N THR A 621 137.11 -84.91 -17.93
CA THR A 621 136.09 -84.97 -19.02
C THR A 621 134.79 -84.36 -18.46
N ILE A 622 133.83 -83.74 -19.18
CA ILE A 622 133.46 -83.68 -20.62
C ILE A 622 132.68 -82.33 -20.85
N LEU A 623 132.88 -81.57 -21.94
CA LEU A 623 132.00 -81.40 -23.14
C LEU A 623 130.47 -81.20 -22.88
N GLU A 624 129.67 -80.43 -23.64
CA GLU A 624 129.88 -79.27 -24.55
C GLU A 624 128.52 -78.66 -24.99
N ASN A 625 128.51 -77.41 -25.50
CA ASN A 625 127.69 -76.84 -26.59
C ASN A 625 126.15 -77.09 -26.83
N LEU A 626 125.43 -75.96 -27.06
CA LEU A 626 124.38 -75.68 -28.08
C LEU A 626 122.87 -76.10 -27.94
N TYR A 627 122.01 -75.08 -28.16
CA TYR A 627 120.74 -75.02 -28.94
C TYR A 627 119.36 -75.62 -28.49
N TRP A 628 118.37 -74.70 -28.47
CA TRP A 628 116.97 -74.77 -28.95
C TRP A 628 115.84 -75.59 -28.26
N LEU A 629 114.66 -74.95 -28.25
CA LEU A 629 113.27 -75.44 -28.08
C LEU A 629 112.83 -76.30 -26.85
N GLY A 630 111.75 -75.84 -26.20
CA GLY A 630 110.48 -76.56 -26.39
C GLY A 630 109.65 -77.00 -25.17
N ARG A 631 108.59 -76.23 -24.88
CA ARG A 631 107.23 -76.68 -24.44
C ARG A 631 107.02 -77.45 -23.10
N ASN A 632 106.05 -76.88 -22.36
CA ASN A 632 104.87 -77.54 -21.73
C ASN A 632 104.95 -78.24 -20.34
N ARG A 633 103.91 -77.92 -19.55
CA ARG A 633 103.23 -78.74 -18.51
C ARG A 633 103.98 -78.95 -17.17
N CYS A 634 103.31 -79.16 -16.03
CA CYS A 634 101.97 -78.78 -15.48
C CYS A 634 101.92 -79.29 -14.00
N ILE A 635 100.73 -79.28 -13.36
CA ILE A 635 100.38 -79.96 -12.08
C ILE A 635 100.84 -79.15 -10.84
N GLU A 636 99.92 -78.54 -10.08
CA GLU A 636 99.31 -78.99 -8.79
C GLU A 636 100.36 -79.14 -7.65
N VAL A 637 100.08 -79.15 -6.35
CA VAL A 637 98.85 -79.26 -5.53
C VAL A 637 98.93 -78.13 -4.47
N LEU A 638 97.87 -77.48 -4.00
CA LEU A 638 96.43 -77.78 -4.10
C LEU A 638 95.68 -76.64 -4.81
#